data_AF-A0A7C7J415-F1
#
_entry.id   AF-A0A7C7J415-F1
#
_cell.length_a   1.000
_cell.length_b   1.000
_cell.length_c   1.000
_cell.angle_alpha   90.00
_cell.angle_beta   90.00
_cell.angle_gamma   90.00
#
_symmetry.space_group_name_H-M   'P 1'
#
loop_
_entity.id
_entity.type
_entity.pdbx_description
1 polymer ?
#
loop_
_entity_poly.entity_id
_entity_poly.type
_entity_poly.pdbx_seq_one_letter_code
_entity_poly.pdbx_strand_id
1 'polypeptide(L)'
;MLLTLVGCQHHDWESFDQHEDEFSARRLYQPLVSGQNELLSRLPNVLGEPVVFALDRRDVHRIEDRSIEQSEYWDQNKVVFFDIDSEPSDEVQEWVWFNPRRLRVEHVTFDEEGVFSVHRSLPEGRQRSVRQSDLDIFRFNFHLADDDDDDTAEQMISLHSARQLTFTDDPELSPVFTDDGNTLLYLATRESNHHQIMVKRLAETSEEDEIDSAVPLIANQTFDAQYPWMLPDGRLAFAANVEGHYRMYQVEDFDAWNFEPLDPQSLDLLQYPIPNTTEDDEYIFGSMGEDGIPMPLLLKLPEQYDLATLLSMVEVYNPRINEKRALLAASLIEARMPKLDNWPILNFGLEYEQAADIFFDLPRIAAGDTLSKEIVRLLVGFTQPLLRFKRNAALSEAGMWQARVAADLVDNEINERIAEASELYFEAAYLEALIDIQSELIAVSDQKTEFFTTLRDRQEAIRLQLMAVAQVRDGQVSERHFSAERLTFLKARLKEVSGIPATIDLRLAGERYRLSDMDVPSLGELKDIAQLNHPRLNVARHQLSRSFYLREAGHRIRPSMNFAGNYVVSGLDFDRVAGSTIVNDSRDDEVVGLGLGASVPTASRRARKYHRGYWDHVINGQRLARDAEIRGVDTQLNEAYLSFKAAQWDKSAKDSSHAYVGEKLRVTRVQALGTPSGGLESASDLFRDANVSDRQGRFDQLSPYTVRMEFLTSYADKRKVEMDMGLRYVKLLREQGIARTAAKELADRRVPVRDRSRTSIWLWDTKRVLSSDGDIDTFMESLSVWKVKRVYAYLHSDSELLVDAAAREKLTLLLHLCRQQDVEVWALLGEPEWIQTGNAQALRTAVNRIRLFNAGFGSYEPRIAGVKLDLEPHSLSNWDSDASYRSKMTTNFLALLDQAQQGAGDDLPVWADLSVKLFSPEETDLLGQTLSRIDGATVMTYFDTENAILKWAQIAVDSAGLPTEIGVELSDKAPASDRITEWTPSRRSAFHTKLIESMSDSPFFSGIALHDYTGLSGSSNGDRR
;
A
#
# COMPACT_ATOMS: atom_id res chain seq x y z
N MET A 1 -19.29 -38.04 -44.79
CA MET A 1 -19.66 -39.12 -43.85
C MET A 1 -20.23 -38.47 -42.60
N LEU A 2 -21.30 -39.04 -42.07
CA LEU A 2 -22.40 -38.39 -41.34
C LEU A 2 -22.07 -37.80 -39.95
N LEU A 3 -22.85 -36.75 -39.64
CA LEU A 3 -23.28 -36.20 -38.35
C LEU A 3 -23.79 -37.27 -37.34
N THR A 4 -23.67 -37.03 -36.03
CA THR A 4 -24.80 -36.89 -35.06
C THR A 4 -24.29 -36.28 -33.74
N LEU A 5 -25.18 -35.55 -33.07
CA LEU A 5 -25.04 -34.50 -32.07
C LEU A 5 -25.82 -34.88 -30.78
N VAL A 6 -25.46 -34.22 -29.66
CA VAL A 6 -26.27 -33.85 -28.47
C VAL A 6 -26.42 -34.83 -27.30
N GLY A 7 -26.00 -34.34 -26.13
CA GLY A 7 -26.54 -34.65 -24.80
C GLY A 7 -25.97 -33.70 -23.73
N CYS A 8 -26.69 -32.65 -23.37
CA CYS A 8 -26.37 -31.75 -22.25
C CYS A 8 -26.58 -32.44 -20.89
N GLN A 9 -25.73 -32.18 -19.88
CA GLN A 9 -26.10 -31.55 -18.60
C GLN A 9 -24.96 -31.58 -17.54
N HIS A 10 -24.83 -30.44 -16.86
CA HIS A 10 -24.24 -30.14 -15.53
C HIS A 10 -22.70 -30.07 -15.32
N HIS A 11 -22.28 -28.81 -15.14
CA HIS A 11 -21.26 -28.22 -14.25
C HIS A 11 -19.91 -28.92 -14.06
N ASP A 12 -18.86 -28.31 -14.62
CA ASP A 12 -17.77 -27.75 -13.80
C ASP A 12 -17.09 -26.59 -14.55
N TRP A 13 -16.88 -25.44 -13.90
CA TRP A 13 -16.36 -24.21 -14.53
C TRP A 13 -14.85 -23.97 -14.26
N GLU A 14 -14.16 -24.87 -13.55
CA GLU A 14 -12.73 -24.72 -13.19
C GLU A 14 -11.72 -25.21 -14.25
N SER A 15 -12.14 -25.78 -15.38
CA SER A 15 -11.22 -26.43 -16.33
C SER A 15 -10.80 -25.61 -17.56
N PHE A 16 -11.21 -24.35 -17.70
CA PHE A 16 -10.95 -23.60 -18.95
C PHE A 16 -9.57 -22.92 -19.04
N ASP A 17 -8.88 -22.68 -17.92
CA ASP A 17 -7.53 -22.07 -17.90
C ASP A 17 -6.39 -23.08 -18.14
N GLN A 18 -6.66 -24.39 -18.11
CA GLN A 18 -5.61 -25.41 -18.25
C GLN A 18 -5.21 -25.69 -19.70
N HIS A 19 -5.96 -25.24 -20.71
CA HIS A 19 -5.74 -25.68 -22.11
C HIS A 19 -4.68 -24.88 -22.90
N GLU A 20 -4.31 -23.66 -22.51
CA GLU A 20 -3.19 -22.95 -23.14
C GLU A 20 -1.83 -23.44 -22.61
N ASP A 21 -1.75 -23.78 -21.31
CA ASP A 21 -0.57 -24.46 -20.75
C ASP A 21 -0.43 -25.89 -21.28
N GLU A 22 -1.53 -26.64 -21.46
CA GLU A 22 -1.49 -28.01 -21.99
C GLU A 22 -0.90 -28.12 -23.41
N PHE A 23 -1.03 -27.07 -24.24
CA PHE A 23 -0.57 -27.14 -25.64
C PHE A 23 0.95 -26.89 -25.77
N SER A 24 1.51 -26.02 -24.93
CA SER A 24 2.96 -25.78 -24.80
C SER A 24 3.62 -26.93 -24.02
N ALA A 25 2.97 -27.39 -22.94
CA ALA A 25 3.28 -28.62 -22.22
C ALA A 25 3.35 -29.84 -23.15
N ARG A 26 2.32 -30.14 -23.94
CA ARG A 26 2.30 -31.33 -24.83
C ARG A 26 3.42 -31.34 -25.86
N ARG A 27 3.95 -30.18 -26.27
CA ARG A 27 5.12 -30.08 -27.16
C ARG A 27 6.45 -30.32 -26.43
N LEU A 28 6.55 -29.91 -25.16
CA LEU A 28 7.70 -30.12 -24.28
C LEU A 28 7.76 -31.56 -23.72
N TYR A 29 6.60 -32.18 -23.49
CA TYR A 29 6.45 -33.52 -22.88
C TYR A 29 6.46 -34.69 -23.87
N GLN A 30 6.26 -34.46 -25.18
CA GLN A 30 6.11 -35.56 -26.14
C GLN A 30 7.30 -36.55 -26.16
N PRO A 31 8.58 -36.14 -26.00
CA PRO A 31 9.70 -37.08 -25.90
C PRO A 31 9.78 -37.79 -24.54
N LEU A 32 9.30 -37.15 -23.46
CA LEU A 32 9.33 -37.70 -22.09
C LEU A 32 8.31 -38.82 -21.90
N VAL A 33 7.08 -38.67 -22.41
CA VAL A 33 6.02 -39.68 -22.22
C VAL A 33 6.24 -40.94 -23.06
N SER A 34 6.82 -40.83 -24.27
CA SER A 34 7.12 -42.03 -25.08
C SER A 34 8.35 -42.80 -24.62
N GLY A 35 9.31 -42.13 -23.95
CA GLY A 35 10.52 -42.76 -23.42
C GLY A 35 10.41 -43.20 -21.96
N GLN A 36 9.46 -42.67 -21.18
CA GLN A 36 9.33 -42.93 -19.73
C GLN A 36 9.14 -44.40 -19.39
N ASN A 37 8.21 -45.10 -20.04
CA ASN A 37 7.94 -46.51 -19.72
C ASN A 37 9.11 -47.43 -20.15
N GLU A 38 9.84 -47.08 -21.21
CA GLU A 38 11.03 -47.81 -21.69
C GLU A 38 12.25 -47.54 -20.79
N LEU A 39 12.41 -46.29 -20.32
CA LEU A 39 13.47 -45.89 -19.37
C LEU A 39 13.22 -46.51 -17.98
N LEU A 40 12.00 -46.42 -17.47
CA LEU A 40 11.58 -46.97 -16.17
C LEU A 40 11.59 -48.50 -16.17
N SER A 41 11.27 -49.17 -17.28
CA SER A 41 11.38 -50.64 -17.38
C SER A 41 12.83 -51.15 -17.46
N ARG A 42 13.80 -50.28 -17.78
CA ARG A 42 15.22 -50.64 -17.83
C ARG A 42 16.00 -50.29 -16.56
N LEU A 43 15.52 -49.35 -15.74
CA LEU A 43 16.11 -48.94 -14.46
C LEU A 43 16.31 -50.08 -13.43
N PRO A 44 15.39 -51.04 -13.26
CA PRO A 44 15.56 -52.15 -12.30
C PRO A 44 16.70 -53.11 -12.63
N ASN A 45 17.20 -53.12 -13.87
CA ASN A 45 18.25 -54.05 -14.33
C ASN A 45 19.67 -53.46 -14.23
N VAL A 46 19.86 -52.35 -13.51
CA VAL A 46 21.09 -51.54 -13.54
C VAL A 46 21.77 -51.42 -12.15
N LEU A 47 21.36 -52.22 -11.18
CA LEU A 47 21.94 -52.21 -9.84
C LEU A 47 23.45 -52.54 -9.85
N GLY A 48 24.28 -51.61 -9.36
CA GLY A 48 25.71 -51.81 -9.09
C GLY A 48 26.73 -51.24 -10.10
N GLU A 49 26.32 -50.49 -11.14
CA GLU A 49 27.28 -49.79 -12.03
C GLU A 49 26.77 -48.41 -12.47
N PRO A 50 27.64 -47.39 -12.67
CA PRO A 50 27.25 -46.10 -13.23
C PRO A 50 26.88 -46.24 -14.72
N VAL A 51 25.73 -45.69 -15.12
CA VAL A 51 25.22 -45.85 -16.49
C VAL A 51 24.69 -44.52 -17.05
N VAL A 52 25.09 -44.24 -18.29
CA VAL A 52 24.64 -43.09 -19.06
C VAL A 52 23.67 -43.55 -20.14
N PHE A 53 22.54 -42.86 -20.29
CA PHE A 53 21.56 -43.14 -21.33
C PHE A 53 21.44 -41.95 -22.28
N ALA A 54 21.40 -42.23 -23.59
CA ALA A 54 21.02 -41.26 -24.61
C ALA A 54 19.53 -41.42 -24.97
N LEU A 55 18.81 -40.30 -25.01
CA LEU A 55 17.40 -40.22 -25.40
C LEU A 55 17.28 -39.72 -26.84
N ASP A 56 16.81 -40.59 -27.74
CA ASP A 56 16.36 -40.24 -29.09
C ASP A 56 14.85 -39.93 -29.07
N ARG A 57 14.32 -39.23 -30.08
CA ARG A 57 12.88 -39.04 -30.30
C ARG A 57 12.06 -40.34 -30.41
N ARG A 58 12.67 -41.53 -30.48
CA ARG A 58 12.02 -42.82 -30.72
C ARG A 58 12.47 -43.97 -29.81
N ASP A 59 13.58 -43.86 -29.08
CA ASP A 59 14.14 -44.97 -28.28
C ASP A 59 15.13 -44.49 -27.19
N VAL A 60 15.44 -45.37 -26.24
CA VAL A 60 16.40 -45.15 -25.14
C VAL A 60 17.55 -46.14 -25.26
N HIS A 61 18.78 -45.65 -25.39
CA HIS A 61 19.96 -46.51 -25.57
C HIS A 61 20.98 -46.29 -24.44
N ARG A 62 21.40 -47.39 -23.80
CA ARG A 62 22.51 -47.40 -22.84
C ARG A 62 23.81 -47.13 -23.59
N ILE A 63 24.59 -46.15 -23.12
CA ILE A 63 25.93 -45.90 -23.65
C ILE A 63 26.88 -46.82 -22.88
N GLU A 64 27.42 -47.85 -23.54
CA GLU A 64 28.24 -48.89 -22.90
C GLU A 64 29.74 -48.54 -22.82
N ASP A 65 30.18 -47.45 -23.44
CA ASP A 65 31.60 -47.09 -23.55
C ASP A 65 32.08 -46.20 -22.39
N ARG A 66 33.09 -46.67 -21.63
CA ARG A 66 33.58 -46.05 -20.38
C ARG A 66 34.63 -44.93 -20.61
N SER A 67 34.96 -44.58 -21.85
CA SER A 67 36.04 -43.62 -22.16
C SER A 67 35.56 -42.23 -22.60
N ILE A 68 34.34 -41.84 -22.25
CA ILE A 68 33.79 -40.53 -22.63
C ILE A 68 34.39 -39.43 -21.76
N GLU A 69 35.03 -38.43 -22.38
CA GLU A 69 35.58 -37.26 -21.66
C GLU A 69 34.46 -36.38 -21.08
N GLN A 70 34.75 -35.73 -19.95
CA GLN A 70 33.76 -35.00 -19.14
C GLN A 70 33.10 -33.80 -19.88
N SER A 71 33.74 -33.34 -20.95
CA SER A 71 33.25 -32.31 -21.88
C SER A 71 32.17 -32.80 -22.85
N GLU A 72 31.95 -34.12 -22.98
CA GLU A 72 30.89 -34.70 -23.83
C GLU A 72 29.58 -35.01 -23.08
N TYR A 73 29.54 -34.79 -21.76
CA TYR A 73 28.31 -34.85 -20.95
C TYR A 73 27.33 -33.69 -21.23
N TRP A 74 27.78 -32.67 -21.96
CA TRP A 74 27.05 -31.43 -22.23
C TRP A 74 26.18 -31.48 -23.51
N ASP A 75 26.06 -32.65 -24.15
CA ASP A 75 25.22 -32.84 -25.34
C ASP A 75 23.72 -33.03 -24.97
N GLN A 76 22.84 -32.33 -25.68
CA GLN A 76 21.45 -31.98 -25.32
C GLN A 76 20.46 -33.16 -25.23
N ASN A 77 20.94 -34.40 -25.39
CA ASN A 77 20.13 -35.63 -25.44
C ASN A 77 20.55 -36.72 -24.43
N LYS A 78 21.44 -36.42 -23.47
CA LYS A 78 21.97 -37.42 -22.52
C LYS A 78 21.47 -37.17 -21.09
N VAL A 79 21.17 -38.24 -20.36
CA VAL A 79 20.82 -38.21 -18.92
C VAL A 79 21.80 -39.10 -18.17
N VAL A 80 22.33 -38.61 -17.05
CA VAL A 80 23.37 -39.29 -16.26
C VAL A 80 22.80 -39.65 -14.89
N PHE A 81 22.93 -40.93 -14.49
CA PHE A 81 22.53 -41.44 -13.18
C PHE A 81 23.74 -42.05 -12.45
N PHE A 82 23.78 -41.95 -11.13
CA PHE A 82 24.81 -42.55 -10.28
C PHE A 82 24.21 -43.38 -9.13
N ASP A 83 25.11 -44.15 -8.52
CA ASP A 83 24.94 -45.24 -7.55
C ASP A 83 23.85 -45.05 -6.49
N ILE A 84 23.10 -46.11 -6.23
CA ILE A 84 22.15 -46.27 -5.11
C ILE A 84 22.53 -47.59 -4.46
N ASP A 85 23.36 -47.52 -3.43
CA ASP A 85 23.82 -48.71 -2.72
C ASP A 85 22.69 -49.19 -1.79
N SER A 86 22.24 -50.43 -1.97
CA SER A 86 21.21 -51.03 -1.11
C SER A 86 21.70 -52.36 -0.54
N GLU A 87 22.04 -52.38 0.75
CA GLU A 87 21.45 -53.25 1.77
C GLU A 87 22.02 -52.98 3.19
N PRO A 88 21.31 -53.33 4.29
CA PRO A 88 20.74 -52.34 5.20
C PRO A 88 21.34 -52.37 6.61
N SER A 89 21.28 -51.22 7.30
CA SER A 89 21.04 -51.22 8.75
C SER A 89 20.40 -49.90 9.19
N ASP A 90 19.23 -50.05 9.81
CA ASP A 90 18.34 -49.10 10.48
C ASP A 90 18.77 -47.61 10.56
N GLU A 91 17.94 -46.81 9.87
CA GLU A 91 17.46 -45.45 10.19
C GLU A 91 17.97 -44.19 9.46
N VAL A 92 18.90 -44.23 8.49
CA VAL A 92 19.05 -43.07 7.57
C VAL A 92 19.49 -43.51 6.17
N GLN A 93 18.67 -43.24 5.15
CA GLN A 93 19.10 -43.34 3.75
C GLN A 93 19.91 -42.09 3.37
N GLU A 94 21.18 -42.26 3.01
CA GLU A 94 21.98 -41.19 2.40
C GLU A 94 21.69 -41.10 0.90
N TRP A 95 21.23 -39.94 0.45
CA TRP A 95 21.07 -39.64 -0.96
C TRP A 95 22.16 -38.66 -1.40
N VAL A 96 22.65 -38.83 -2.63
CA VAL A 96 23.66 -37.95 -3.21
C VAL A 96 23.10 -37.32 -4.48
N TRP A 97 23.16 -36.00 -4.58
CA TRP A 97 22.68 -35.28 -5.75
C TRP A 97 23.78 -34.39 -6.34
N PHE A 98 23.77 -34.22 -7.66
CA PHE A 98 24.70 -33.33 -8.35
C PHE A 98 24.17 -31.91 -8.31
N ASN A 99 24.88 -31.03 -7.60
CA ASN A 99 24.55 -29.61 -7.52
C ASN A 99 25.09 -28.90 -8.78
N PRO A 100 24.23 -28.49 -9.73
CA PRO A 100 24.70 -27.94 -11.00
C PRO A 100 25.26 -26.52 -10.85
N ARG A 101 24.99 -25.81 -9.75
CA ARG A 101 25.57 -24.49 -9.46
C ARG A 101 27.02 -24.58 -8.95
N ARG A 102 27.40 -25.70 -8.32
CA ARG A 102 28.74 -25.93 -7.75
C ARG A 102 29.57 -26.97 -8.50
N LEU A 103 28.97 -27.65 -9.48
CA LEU A 103 29.58 -28.73 -10.27
C LEU A 103 30.20 -29.85 -9.41
N ARG A 104 29.59 -30.13 -8.25
CA ARG A 104 30.00 -31.18 -7.32
C ARG A 104 28.79 -31.93 -6.79
N VAL A 105 29.05 -33.15 -6.34
CA VAL A 105 28.06 -34.05 -5.75
C VAL A 105 28.00 -33.77 -4.23
N GLU A 106 26.82 -33.49 -3.70
CA GLU A 106 26.58 -33.14 -2.29
C GLU A 106 25.62 -34.16 -1.64
N HIS A 107 25.84 -34.48 -0.35
CA HIS A 107 25.05 -35.46 0.42
C HIS A 107 23.88 -34.79 1.15
N VAL A 108 22.70 -35.42 1.15
CA VAL A 108 21.52 -34.95 1.90
C VAL A 108 20.83 -36.11 2.62
N THR A 109 20.42 -35.84 3.86
CA THR A 109 19.56 -36.71 4.70
C THR A 109 18.18 -36.08 4.86
N PHE A 110 17.11 -36.85 4.65
CA PHE A 110 15.72 -36.38 4.71
C PHE A 110 14.90 -37.09 5.81
N ASP A 111 13.86 -36.41 6.32
CA ASP A 111 12.72 -37.01 7.05
C ASP A 111 11.49 -37.06 6.12
N GLU A 112 10.92 -38.27 6.03
CA GLU A 112 9.61 -38.81 5.55
C GLU A 112 8.76 -38.19 4.40
N GLU A 113 8.99 -37.00 3.83
CA GLU A 113 8.27 -36.58 2.60
C GLU A 113 9.21 -35.95 1.55
N GLY A 114 9.69 -36.80 0.63
CA GLY A 114 10.72 -36.45 -0.35
C GLY A 114 10.18 -35.74 -1.61
N VAL A 115 10.30 -34.42 -1.65
CA VAL A 115 10.19 -33.65 -2.90
C VAL A 115 11.58 -33.46 -3.50
N PHE A 116 11.78 -33.83 -4.76
CA PHE A 116 13.04 -33.56 -5.45
C PHE A 116 12.83 -32.72 -6.72
N SER A 117 13.81 -31.88 -7.05
CA SER A 117 13.75 -30.97 -8.19
C SER A 117 14.70 -31.40 -9.31
N VAL A 118 14.23 -31.38 -10.56
CA VAL A 118 15.03 -31.57 -11.76
C VAL A 118 15.07 -30.26 -12.55
N HIS A 119 16.26 -29.82 -12.93
CA HIS A 119 16.46 -28.63 -13.75
C HIS A 119 16.80 -29.02 -15.18
N ARG A 120 16.12 -28.40 -16.16
CA ARG A 120 16.40 -28.61 -17.58
C ARG A 120 16.63 -27.28 -18.27
N SER A 121 17.75 -27.16 -18.97
CA SER A 121 18.04 -26.03 -19.85
C SER A 121 17.62 -26.35 -21.29
N LEU A 122 16.89 -25.45 -21.94
CA LEU A 122 16.50 -25.57 -23.35
C LEU A 122 17.03 -24.36 -24.13
N PRO A 123 17.76 -24.56 -25.24
CA PRO A 123 18.18 -23.44 -26.06
C PRO A 123 17.00 -22.84 -26.83
N GLU A 124 16.96 -21.52 -26.92
CA GLU A 124 15.97 -20.76 -27.69
C GLU A 124 16.29 -20.84 -29.21
N GLY A 125 16.09 -22.03 -29.80
CA GLY A 125 16.20 -22.26 -31.24
C GLY A 125 17.31 -23.23 -31.69
N ARG A 126 17.30 -23.59 -32.98
CA ARG A 126 18.18 -24.60 -33.61
C ARG A 126 19.58 -24.06 -33.98
N GLN A 127 20.28 -23.37 -33.09
CA GLN A 127 21.69 -23.02 -33.31
C GLN A 127 22.62 -23.93 -32.48
N ARG A 128 23.75 -24.34 -33.09
CA ARG A 128 24.72 -25.29 -32.54
C ARG A 128 25.79 -24.66 -31.64
N SER A 129 25.77 -23.35 -31.43
CA SER A 129 26.62 -22.64 -30.46
C SER A 129 25.70 -21.83 -29.54
N VAL A 130 25.60 -22.25 -28.28
CA VAL A 130 24.74 -21.63 -27.28
C VAL A 130 25.53 -20.54 -26.56
N ARG A 131 25.07 -19.27 -26.61
CA ARG A 131 25.48 -18.27 -25.62
C ARG A 131 24.56 -18.41 -24.40
N GLN A 132 25.08 -18.13 -23.21
CA GLN A 132 24.37 -18.36 -21.94
C GLN A 132 23.04 -17.57 -21.82
N SER A 133 22.88 -16.49 -22.59
CA SER A 133 21.64 -15.71 -22.72
C SER A 133 20.48 -16.43 -23.43
N ASP A 134 20.76 -17.56 -24.08
CA ASP A 134 19.81 -18.23 -24.98
C ASP A 134 19.25 -19.53 -24.38
N LEU A 135 19.35 -19.73 -23.05
CA LEU A 135 18.90 -20.92 -22.34
C LEU A 135 17.71 -20.61 -21.43
N ASP A 136 16.54 -21.17 -21.77
CA ASP A 136 15.41 -21.23 -20.85
C ASP A 136 15.64 -22.36 -19.83
N ILE A 137 15.65 -22.02 -18.53
CA ILE A 137 15.82 -23.00 -17.45
C ILE A 137 14.45 -23.30 -16.84
N PHE A 138 14.06 -24.56 -16.85
CA PHE A 138 12.83 -25.04 -16.24
C PHE A 138 13.15 -25.83 -14.97
N ARG A 139 12.45 -25.53 -13.88
CA ARG A 139 12.46 -26.31 -12.64
C ARG A 139 11.22 -27.21 -12.62
N PHE A 140 11.44 -28.51 -12.49
CA PHE A 140 10.40 -29.52 -12.30
C PHE A 140 10.50 -30.08 -10.90
N ASN A 141 9.47 -29.95 -10.09
CA ASN A 141 9.41 -30.53 -8.75
C ASN A 141 8.59 -31.81 -8.81
N PHE A 142 9.14 -32.90 -8.29
CA PHE A 142 8.49 -34.20 -8.24
C PHE A 142 8.24 -34.60 -6.78
N HIS A 143 7.04 -35.10 -6.52
CA HIS A 143 6.70 -35.74 -5.27
C HIS A 143 6.92 -37.24 -5.43
N LEU A 144 7.66 -37.83 -4.49
CA LEU A 144 7.59 -39.26 -4.21
C LEU A 144 6.44 -39.48 -3.23
N ALA A 145 5.38 -40.14 -3.67
CA ALA A 145 4.34 -40.63 -2.79
C ALA A 145 4.44 -42.15 -2.76
N ASP A 146 4.45 -42.73 -1.55
CA ASP A 146 4.10 -44.13 -1.39
C ASP A 146 2.60 -44.27 -1.63
N ASP A 147 2.23 -45.08 -2.61
CA ASP A 147 0.84 -45.38 -2.88
C ASP A 147 0.40 -46.45 -1.86
N ASP A 148 -0.18 -46.00 -0.74
CA ASP A 148 -0.52 -46.85 0.41
C ASP A 148 -1.61 -47.92 0.14
N ASP A 149 -2.18 -47.97 -1.08
CA ASP A 149 -3.39 -48.74 -1.37
C ASP A 149 -3.22 -49.99 -2.26
N ASP A 150 -2.00 -50.39 -2.66
CA ASP A 150 -1.79 -51.69 -3.33
C ASP A 150 -0.47 -52.38 -2.94
N ASP A 151 -0.51 -53.69 -2.68
CA ASP A 151 0.60 -54.59 -2.26
C ASP A 151 1.75 -54.71 -3.30
N THR A 152 1.79 -53.83 -4.30
CA THR A 152 2.88 -53.68 -5.25
C THR A 152 3.60 -52.38 -4.93
N ALA A 153 4.77 -52.46 -4.30
CA ALA A 153 5.65 -51.34 -3.98
C ALA A 153 6.18 -50.63 -5.24
N GLU A 154 5.30 -49.93 -5.95
CA GLU A 154 5.66 -48.99 -7.02
C GLU A 154 5.56 -47.58 -6.44
N GLN A 155 6.71 -47.00 -6.08
CA GLN A 155 6.78 -45.59 -5.69
C GLN A 155 6.33 -44.72 -6.85
N MET A 156 5.22 -43.99 -6.66
CA MET A 156 4.68 -43.15 -7.72
C MET A 156 5.35 -41.77 -7.69
N ILE A 157 6.25 -41.54 -8.65
CA ILE A 157 6.86 -40.22 -8.87
C ILE A 157 5.88 -39.37 -9.68
N SER A 158 5.24 -38.40 -9.03
CA SER A 158 4.31 -37.47 -9.68
C SER A 158 4.93 -36.08 -9.83
N LEU A 159 4.76 -35.46 -11.01
CA LEU A 159 5.20 -34.08 -11.23
C LEU A 159 4.27 -33.14 -10.45
N HIS A 160 4.81 -32.52 -9.40
CA HIS A 160 4.07 -31.60 -8.55
C HIS A 160 3.95 -30.20 -9.19
N SER A 161 5.04 -29.69 -9.77
CA SER A 161 5.02 -28.40 -10.49
C SER A 161 6.12 -28.29 -11.52
N ALA A 162 5.87 -27.53 -12.58
CA ALA A 162 6.85 -27.15 -13.59
C ALA A 162 6.83 -25.63 -13.74
N ARG A 163 7.95 -24.96 -13.48
CA ARG A 163 8.07 -23.49 -13.59
C ARG A 163 9.23 -23.13 -14.51
N GLN A 164 8.95 -22.31 -15.53
CA GLN A 164 10.00 -21.62 -16.28
C GLN A 164 10.61 -20.57 -15.37
N LEU A 165 11.91 -20.63 -15.13
CA LEU A 165 12.62 -19.58 -14.40
C LEU A 165 12.90 -18.48 -15.41
N THR A 166 12.17 -17.37 -15.34
CA THR A 166 12.53 -16.17 -16.09
C THR A 166 13.61 -15.39 -15.34
N PHE A 167 14.43 -14.61 -16.05
CA PHE A 167 15.47 -13.77 -15.44
C PHE A 167 14.95 -12.79 -14.36
N THR A 168 13.63 -12.61 -14.25
CA THR A 168 12.96 -11.70 -13.30
C THR A 168 12.40 -12.38 -12.04
N ASP A 169 12.38 -13.72 -11.97
CA ASP A 169 11.78 -14.45 -10.83
C ASP A 169 12.67 -14.50 -9.58
N ASP A 170 13.94 -14.08 -9.69
CA ASP A 170 14.92 -14.03 -8.59
C ASP A 170 15.89 -12.83 -8.81
N PRO A 171 15.45 -11.58 -8.58
CA PRO A 171 16.22 -10.37 -8.90
C PRO A 171 17.53 -10.26 -8.09
N GLU A 172 17.67 -11.06 -7.03
CA GLU A 172 18.88 -11.17 -6.20
C GLU A 172 20.05 -11.87 -6.91
N LEU A 173 19.93 -12.30 -8.18
CA LEU A 173 21.00 -13.00 -8.90
C LEU A 173 21.26 -12.48 -10.31
N SER A 174 20.66 -11.35 -10.70
CA SER A 174 20.84 -10.80 -12.05
C SER A 174 22.25 -10.24 -12.25
N PRO A 175 23.01 -10.74 -13.23
CA PRO A 175 24.30 -10.17 -13.54
C PRO A 175 24.15 -8.76 -14.13
N VAL A 176 24.99 -7.84 -13.67
CA VAL A 176 25.08 -6.47 -14.19
C VAL A 176 26.39 -6.33 -14.96
N PHE A 177 26.32 -5.81 -16.17
CA PHE A 177 27.49 -5.52 -16.98
C PHE A 177 27.85 -4.05 -16.84
N THR A 178 29.15 -3.76 -16.76
CA THR A 178 29.69 -2.41 -16.92
C THR A 178 29.51 -1.92 -18.36
N ASP A 179 29.63 -0.60 -18.55
CA ASP A 179 29.48 0.04 -19.86
C ASP A 179 30.50 -0.45 -20.89
N ASP A 180 31.66 -0.96 -20.43
CA ASP A 180 32.69 -1.55 -21.27
C ASP A 180 32.35 -2.98 -21.76
N GLY A 181 31.31 -3.61 -21.20
CA GLY A 181 30.87 -4.97 -21.49
C GLY A 181 31.84 -6.08 -21.06
N ASN A 182 32.96 -5.73 -20.42
CA ASN A 182 34.02 -6.67 -20.06
C ASN A 182 34.01 -7.06 -18.58
N THR A 183 33.24 -6.37 -17.74
CA THR A 183 33.13 -6.66 -16.31
C THR A 183 31.72 -7.11 -15.95
N LEU A 184 31.64 -8.28 -15.33
CA LEU A 184 30.44 -8.94 -14.86
C LEU A 184 30.34 -8.79 -13.35
N LEU A 185 29.32 -8.08 -12.88
CA LEU A 185 28.89 -8.02 -11.49
C LEU A 185 27.79 -9.05 -11.28
N TYR A 186 27.84 -9.83 -10.20
CA TYR A 186 26.75 -10.74 -9.84
C TYR A 186 26.71 -10.96 -8.34
N LEU A 187 25.54 -11.33 -7.81
CA LEU A 187 25.40 -11.67 -6.40
C LEU A 187 25.71 -13.16 -6.18
N ALA A 188 26.50 -13.47 -5.15
CA ALA A 188 26.80 -14.84 -4.75
C ALA A 188 26.57 -15.03 -3.24
N THR A 189 25.81 -16.06 -2.88
CA THR A 189 25.60 -16.45 -1.48
C THR A 189 26.81 -17.25 -0.97
N ARG A 190 27.52 -16.73 0.03
CA ARG A 190 28.59 -17.48 0.74
C ARG A 190 28.08 -18.09 2.05
N GLU A 191 28.92 -18.91 2.71
CA GLU A 191 28.62 -19.79 3.87
C GLU A 191 27.82 -19.16 5.03
N SER A 192 27.68 -17.84 5.08
CA SER A 192 26.93 -17.07 6.08
C SER A 192 25.50 -16.68 5.70
N ASN A 193 24.92 -17.19 4.60
CA ASN A 193 23.61 -16.75 4.06
C ASN A 193 23.52 -15.25 3.73
N HIS A 194 24.66 -14.61 3.42
CA HIS A 194 24.70 -13.23 2.92
C HIS A 194 25.11 -13.24 1.45
N HIS A 195 24.43 -12.44 0.64
CA HIS A 195 24.75 -12.17 -0.75
C HIS A 195 25.89 -11.15 -0.82
N GLN A 196 26.97 -11.54 -1.50
CA GLN A 196 28.09 -10.68 -1.80
C GLN A 196 28.08 -10.30 -3.27
N ILE A 197 28.40 -9.05 -3.57
CA ILE A 197 28.61 -8.63 -4.96
C ILE A 197 29.98 -9.16 -5.39
N MET A 198 29.99 -10.04 -6.38
CA MET A 198 31.17 -10.60 -7.01
C MET A 198 31.42 -9.87 -8.32
N VAL A 199 32.69 -9.68 -8.65
CA VAL A 199 33.12 -9.04 -9.90
C VAL A 199 34.05 -9.97 -10.66
N LYS A 200 33.77 -10.17 -11.95
CA LYS A 200 34.56 -11.02 -12.86
C LYS A 200 34.87 -10.28 -14.15
N ARG A 201 36.13 -10.27 -14.58
CA ARG A 201 36.54 -9.74 -15.89
C ARG A 201 36.47 -10.83 -16.95
N LEU A 202 35.82 -10.56 -18.07
CA LEU A 202 35.58 -11.55 -19.14
C LEU A 202 36.71 -11.60 -20.18
N ALA A 203 37.54 -10.57 -20.29
CA ALA A 203 38.48 -10.40 -21.40
C ALA A 203 39.91 -10.96 -21.17
N GLU A 204 40.25 -11.41 -19.95
CA GLU A 204 41.66 -11.71 -19.57
C GLU A 204 41.92 -13.15 -19.08
N THR A 205 40.90 -14.00 -18.96
CA THR A 205 41.07 -15.37 -18.48
C THR A 205 41.37 -16.35 -19.62
N SER A 206 42.57 -16.93 -19.62
CA SER A 206 42.84 -18.17 -20.38
C SER A 206 41.97 -19.31 -19.85
N GLU A 207 41.55 -20.24 -20.72
CA GLU A 207 40.64 -21.36 -20.42
C GLU A 207 41.05 -22.21 -19.20
N GLU A 208 42.31 -22.16 -18.75
CA GLU A 208 42.80 -22.90 -17.58
C GLU A 208 42.54 -22.22 -16.22
N ASP A 209 42.20 -20.92 -16.17
CA ASP A 209 42.00 -20.13 -14.92
C ASP A 209 40.52 -19.73 -14.67
N GLU A 210 39.57 -20.32 -15.40
CA GLU A 210 38.22 -19.77 -15.60
C GLU A 210 37.29 -19.81 -14.36
N ILE A 211 37.63 -20.60 -13.34
CA ILE A 211 36.74 -20.93 -12.22
C ILE A 211 37.00 -20.07 -10.96
N ASP A 212 38.20 -19.51 -10.76
CA ASP A 212 38.57 -18.81 -9.51
C ASP A 212 38.83 -17.29 -9.66
N SER A 213 38.58 -16.69 -10.83
CA SER A 213 38.90 -15.28 -11.10
C SER A 213 37.88 -14.26 -10.56
N ALA A 214 36.74 -14.71 -10.00
CA ALA A 214 35.75 -13.80 -9.44
C ALA A 214 36.17 -13.32 -8.04
N VAL A 215 36.29 -12.01 -7.87
CA VAL A 215 36.66 -11.37 -6.59
C VAL A 215 35.44 -10.70 -5.96
N PRO A 216 35.27 -10.75 -4.63
CA PRO A 216 34.23 -9.98 -3.98
C PRO A 216 34.54 -8.49 -4.15
N LEU A 217 33.52 -7.70 -4.49
CA LEU A 217 33.61 -6.25 -4.59
C LEU A 217 34.08 -5.62 -3.27
N ILE A 218 33.66 -6.20 -2.14
CA ILE A 218 33.93 -5.68 -0.80
C ILE A 218 34.64 -6.77 0.01
N ALA A 219 35.83 -6.47 0.53
CA ALA A 219 36.57 -7.41 1.37
C ALA A 219 35.81 -7.69 2.67
N ASN A 220 35.74 -8.96 3.08
CA ASN A 220 35.15 -9.36 4.38
C ASN A 220 33.73 -8.82 4.60
N GLN A 221 32.90 -8.75 3.55
CA GLN A 221 31.53 -8.26 3.64
C GLN A 221 30.72 -9.05 4.70
N THR A 222 30.32 -8.38 5.78
CA THR A 222 29.53 -8.94 6.90
C THR A 222 28.02 -8.64 6.79
N PHE A 223 27.60 -8.12 5.64
CA PHE A 223 26.24 -7.65 5.40
C PHE A 223 25.67 -8.24 4.12
N ASP A 224 24.35 -8.27 4.00
CA ASP A 224 23.66 -8.72 2.81
C ASP A 224 23.60 -7.57 1.78
N ALA A 225 24.15 -7.77 0.58
CA ALA A 225 24.06 -6.81 -0.53
C ALA A 225 23.01 -7.27 -1.55
N GLN A 226 22.21 -6.33 -2.03
CA GLN A 226 21.08 -6.58 -2.92
C GLN A 226 21.03 -5.54 -4.04
N TYR A 227 20.46 -5.94 -5.17
CA TYR A 227 20.14 -5.06 -6.30
C TYR A 227 21.33 -4.21 -6.82
N PRO A 228 22.46 -4.82 -7.21
CA PRO A 228 23.50 -4.07 -7.92
C PRO A 228 22.89 -3.46 -9.18
N TRP A 229 23.25 -2.20 -9.47
CA TRP A 229 22.78 -1.49 -10.65
C TRP A 229 23.81 -0.45 -11.10
N MET A 230 24.15 -0.45 -12.39
CA MET A 230 24.98 0.59 -13.00
C MET A 230 24.12 1.80 -13.35
N LEU A 231 24.50 2.96 -12.81
CA LEU A 231 23.91 4.24 -13.14
C LEU A 231 24.39 4.72 -14.52
N PRO A 232 23.63 5.57 -15.24
CA PRO A 232 24.00 6.07 -16.57
C PRO A 232 25.33 6.84 -16.65
N ASP A 233 25.91 7.18 -15.50
CA ASP A 233 27.19 7.87 -15.38
C ASP A 233 28.35 6.94 -15.00
N GLY A 234 28.16 5.62 -15.06
CA GLY A 234 29.20 4.62 -14.80
C GLY A 234 29.40 4.29 -13.32
N ARG A 235 28.61 4.88 -12.40
CA ARG A 235 28.66 4.51 -10.97
C ARG A 235 27.90 3.22 -10.70
N LEU A 236 28.43 2.37 -9.83
CA LEU A 236 27.72 1.21 -9.32
C LEU A 236 26.96 1.57 -8.05
N ALA A 237 25.64 1.35 -8.04
CA ALA A 237 24.79 1.50 -6.86
C ALA A 237 24.29 0.13 -6.39
N PHE A 238 24.17 -0.07 -5.09
CA PHE A 238 23.58 -1.29 -4.51
C PHE A 238 23.00 -1.02 -3.12
N ALA A 239 22.00 -1.80 -2.72
CA ALA A 239 21.45 -1.76 -1.38
C ALA A 239 22.24 -2.73 -0.49
N ALA A 240 22.55 -2.33 0.74
CA ALA A 240 23.18 -3.24 1.70
C ALA A 240 22.77 -2.96 3.15
N ASN A 241 22.63 -4.03 3.94
CA ASN A 241 22.32 -3.94 5.37
C ASN A 241 23.59 -3.82 6.22
N VAL A 242 24.17 -2.62 6.29
CA VAL A 242 25.35 -2.37 7.11
C VAL A 242 24.88 -1.89 8.48
N GLU A 243 25.30 -2.59 9.55
CA GLU A 243 24.96 -2.27 10.95
C GLU A 243 23.47 -2.40 11.33
N GLY A 244 22.68 -3.19 10.60
CA GLY A 244 21.27 -3.43 10.92
C GLY A 244 20.28 -2.52 10.19
N HIS A 245 20.77 -1.63 9.31
CA HIS A 245 19.96 -0.77 8.47
C HIS A 245 20.31 -0.95 6.99
N TYR A 246 19.30 -1.18 6.15
CA TYR A 246 19.47 -1.16 4.69
C TYR A 246 19.72 0.28 4.20
N ARG A 247 20.86 0.51 3.54
CA ARG A 247 21.24 1.79 2.94
C ARG A 247 21.72 1.60 1.50
N MET A 248 21.69 2.68 0.72
CA MET A 248 22.29 2.71 -0.62
C MET A 248 23.75 3.11 -0.54
N TYR A 249 24.58 2.27 -1.14
CA TYR A 249 25.99 2.53 -1.31
C TYR A 249 26.26 2.78 -2.78
N GLN A 250 27.21 3.68 -3.03
CA GLN A 250 27.75 3.91 -4.36
C GLN A 250 29.23 3.60 -4.37
N VAL A 251 29.70 3.06 -5.49
CA VAL A 251 31.11 3.02 -5.82
C VAL A 251 31.36 4.09 -6.88
N GLU A 252 32.07 5.15 -6.48
CA GLU A 252 32.53 6.18 -7.43
C GLU A 252 33.60 5.59 -8.36
N ASP A 253 33.59 6.02 -9.63
CA ASP A 253 34.53 5.58 -10.66
C ASP A 253 34.68 4.05 -10.77
N PHE A 254 33.56 3.31 -10.80
CA PHE A 254 33.59 1.85 -10.94
C PHE A 254 34.34 1.40 -12.21
N ASP A 255 34.26 2.17 -13.29
CA ASP A 255 35.01 1.92 -14.54
C ASP A 255 36.55 2.04 -14.38
N ALA A 256 37.03 2.75 -13.35
CA ALA A 256 38.46 2.87 -13.01
C ALA A 256 38.90 1.91 -11.90
N TRP A 257 37.99 1.09 -11.38
CA TRP A 257 38.27 0.14 -10.31
C TRP A 257 39.28 -0.92 -10.77
N ASN A 258 40.33 -1.10 -9.96
CA ASN A 258 41.49 -1.95 -10.29
C ASN A 258 41.32 -3.43 -9.89
N PHE A 259 40.08 -3.88 -9.64
CA PHE A 259 39.76 -5.24 -9.16
C PHE A 259 40.33 -5.59 -7.78
N GLU A 260 40.76 -4.61 -6.99
CA GLU A 260 41.07 -4.83 -5.58
C GLU A 260 39.80 -4.68 -4.74
N PRO A 261 39.47 -5.66 -3.87
CA PRO A 261 38.30 -5.57 -2.99
C PRO A 261 38.29 -4.25 -2.22
N LEU A 262 37.16 -3.54 -2.30
CA LEU A 262 36.96 -2.27 -1.60
C LEU A 262 36.93 -2.49 -0.09
N ASP A 263 37.52 -1.56 0.66
CA ASP A 263 37.35 -1.48 2.10
C ASP A 263 35.89 -1.07 2.38
N PRO A 264 35.13 -1.76 3.27
CA PRO A 264 33.81 -1.29 3.69
C PRO A 264 33.77 0.20 4.11
N GLN A 265 34.88 0.74 4.65
CA GLN A 265 35.00 2.15 5.03
C GLN A 265 35.14 3.11 3.83
N SER A 266 35.46 2.60 2.65
CA SER A 266 35.60 3.36 1.40
C SER A 266 34.31 3.45 0.58
N LEU A 267 33.24 2.78 1.02
CA LEU A 267 31.93 2.91 0.40
C LEU A 267 31.35 4.27 0.74
N ASP A 268 31.21 5.13 -0.27
CA ASP A 268 30.47 6.36 -0.11
C ASP A 268 28.98 6.04 -0.05
N LEU A 269 28.33 6.55 0.99
CA LEU A 269 26.87 6.61 1.04
C LEU A 269 26.41 7.44 -0.16
N LEU A 270 25.55 6.86 -0.99
CA LEU A 270 25.00 7.56 -2.15
C LEU A 270 24.22 8.76 -1.59
N GLN A 271 24.83 9.95 -1.61
CA GLN A 271 24.24 11.21 -1.13
C GLN A 271 23.18 11.68 -2.14
N TYR A 272 22.10 10.92 -2.28
CA TYR A 272 20.80 11.57 -2.41
C TYR A 272 20.56 12.37 -1.13
N PRO A 273 19.71 13.41 -1.12
CA PRO A 273 19.40 14.15 0.11
C PRO A 273 18.62 13.23 1.05
N ILE A 274 19.33 12.31 1.70
CA ILE A 274 18.86 11.57 2.84
C ILE A 274 18.94 12.60 3.97
N PRO A 275 17.80 13.02 4.54
CA PRO A 275 17.80 13.94 5.67
C PRO A 275 18.68 13.34 6.78
N ASN A 276 19.51 14.16 7.42
CA ASN A 276 20.43 13.76 8.50
C ASN A 276 19.76 12.75 9.45
N THR A 277 20.09 11.46 9.29
CA THR A 277 19.50 10.37 10.08
C THR A 277 20.25 10.25 11.39
N THR A 278 19.87 11.04 12.38
CA THR A 278 20.29 10.84 13.77
C THR A 278 19.26 10.10 14.61
N GLU A 279 18.12 9.71 14.02
CA GLU A 279 17.01 9.01 14.69
C GLU A 279 16.62 7.75 13.90
N ASP A 280 16.07 6.74 14.60
CA ASP A 280 15.68 5.39 14.16
C ASP A 280 14.60 5.37 13.05
N ASP A 281 14.82 6.09 11.95
CA ASP A 281 13.89 6.16 10.82
C ASP A 281 13.97 4.86 9.99
N GLU A 282 12.85 4.16 9.86
CA GLU A 282 12.72 3.00 8.97
C GLU A 282 12.49 3.46 7.51
N TYR A 283 13.19 2.84 6.56
CA TYR A 283 13.06 3.13 5.13
C TYR A 283 12.67 1.85 4.36
N ILE A 284 11.83 1.99 3.33
CA ILE A 284 11.55 0.90 2.38
C ILE A 284 12.29 1.15 1.08
N PHE A 285 12.92 0.07 0.61
CA PHE A 285 13.41 -0.07 -0.74
C PHE A 285 12.28 -0.55 -1.65
N GLY A 286 12.05 0.12 -2.77
CA GLY A 286 11.39 -0.56 -3.87
C GLY A 286 11.67 0.08 -5.20
N SER A 287 10.98 -0.34 -6.25
CA SER A 287 11.22 0.13 -7.61
C SER A 287 9.98 0.86 -8.15
N MET A 288 10.19 2.08 -8.66
CA MET A 288 9.20 2.81 -9.43
C MET A 288 9.49 2.59 -10.92
N GLY A 289 8.53 2.01 -11.64
CA GLY A 289 8.63 1.87 -13.09
C GLY A 289 8.25 3.18 -13.79
N GLU A 290 9.22 3.99 -14.21
CA GLU A 290 8.97 5.10 -15.14
C GLU A 290 9.15 4.58 -16.57
N ASP A 291 8.09 4.65 -17.39
CA ASP A 291 8.08 4.11 -18.77
C ASP A 291 8.46 2.61 -18.92
N GLY A 292 8.26 1.82 -17.86
CA GLY A 292 8.61 0.39 -17.83
C GLY A 292 10.07 0.11 -17.47
N ILE A 293 10.85 1.12 -17.09
CA ILE A 293 12.19 0.96 -16.53
C ILE A 293 12.08 1.02 -15.00
N PRO A 294 12.43 -0.04 -14.26
CA PRO A 294 12.43 -0.03 -12.80
C PRO A 294 13.55 0.89 -12.27
N MET A 295 13.17 1.94 -11.53
CA MET A 295 14.09 2.81 -10.80
C MET A 295 13.97 2.57 -9.30
N PRO A 296 15.06 2.32 -8.55
CA PRO A 296 15.00 2.22 -7.10
C PRO A 296 14.53 3.53 -6.46
N LEU A 297 13.62 3.44 -5.51
CA LEU A 297 13.10 4.52 -4.69
C LEU A 297 13.23 4.14 -3.20
N LEU A 298 13.89 5.00 -2.44
CA LEU A 298 13.95 4.93 -0.98
C LEU A 298 12.87 5.83 -0.41
N LEU A 299 11.91 5.26 0.32
CA LEU A 299 10.87 6.02 1.02
C LEU A 299 11.07 5.93 2.53
N LYS A 300 11.07 7.09 3.19
CA LYS A 300 10.94 7.17 4.65
C LYS A 300 9.56 6.68 5.03
N LEU A 301 9.50 5.71 5.93
CA LEU A 301 8.23 5.24 6.46
C LEU A 301 7.71 6.23 7.51
N PRO A 302 6.43 6.61 7.46
CA PRO A 302 5.85 7.38 8.53
C PRO A 302 5.65 6.49 9.77
N GLU A 303 5.72 7.09 10.96
CA GLU A 303 5.38 6.39 12.21
C GLU A 303 3.94 5.89 12.23
N GLN A 304 3.05 6.58 11.51
CA GLN A 304 1.65 6.24 11.33
C GLN A 304 1.26 6.35 9.87
N TYR A 305 0.55 5.32 9.40
CA TYR A 305 0.11 5.21 8.02
C TYR A 305 -1.33 5.70 7.91
N ASP A 306 -1.52 6.80 7.18
CA ASP A 306 -2.84 7.16 6.69
C ASP A 306 -3.21 6.41 5.42
N LEU A 307 -4.50 6.43 5.08
CA LEU A 307 -5.00 5.71 3.91
C LEU A 307 -4.32 6.21 2.63
N ALA A 308 -4.18 7.52 2.44
CA ALA A 308 -3.60 8.10 1.23
C ALA A 308 -2.15 7.62 1.01
N THR A 309 -1.36 7.55 2.08
CA THR A 309 0.00 7.00 2.03
C THR A 309 -0.02 5.53 1.64
N LEU A 310 -0.86 4.71 2.29
CA LEU A 310 -0.97 3.28 1.96
C LEU A 310 -1.38 3.04 0.51
N LEU A 311 -2.37 3.78 -0.01
CA LEU A 311 -2.81 3.63 -1.39
C LEU A 311 -1.73 4.03 -2.40
N SER A 312 -0.93 5.04 -2.07
CA SER A 312 0.24 5.41 -2.87
C SER A 312 1.29 4.29 -2.87
N MET A 313 1.53 3.66 -1.72
CA MET A 313 2.44 2.51 -1.61
C MET A 313 1.93 1.30 -2.40
N VAL A 314 0.64 0.99 -2.34
CA VAL A 314 0.02 -0.10 -3.14
C VAL A 314 0.29 0.10 -4.62
N GLU A 315 0.04 1.31 -5.13
CA GLU A 315 0.23 1.60 -6.56
C GLU A 315 1.69 1.40 -7.01
N VAL A 316 2.66 1.69 -6.15
CA VAL A 316 4.08 1.60 -6.48
C VAL A 316 4.61 0.18 -6.26
N TYR A 317 4.33 -0.43 -5.12
CA TYR A 317 5.03 -1.63 -4.64
C TYR A 317 4.23 -2.93 -4.73
N ASN A 318 2.95 -2.89 -5.10
CA ASN A 318 2.20 -4.12 -5.22
C ASN A 318 2.79 -5.03 -6.33
N PRO A 319 3.16 -6.29 -6.01
CA PRO A 319 3.85 -7.17 -6.95
C PRO A 319 2.99 -7.52 -8.17
N ARG A 320 1.66 -7.62 -8.03
CA ARG A 320 0.75 -7.92 -9.15
C ARG A 320 0.63 -6.74 -10.11
N ILE A 321 0.63 -5.51 -9.60
CA ILE A 321 0.67 -4.31 -10.45
C ILE A 321 1.97 -4.30 -11.26
N ASN A 322 3.10 -4.61 -10.63
CA ASN A 322 4.40 -4.68 -11.30
C ASN A 322 4.48 -5.78 -12.36
N GLU A 323 3.88 -6.95 -12.11
CA GLU A 323 3.70 -7.99 -13.13
C GLU A 323 2.94 -7.47 -14.37
N LYS A 324 1.84 -6.73 -14.16
CA LYS A 324 1.08 -6.14 -15.29
C LYS A 324 1.87 -5.05 -16.02
N ARG A 325 2.67 -4.26 -15.30
CA ARG A 325 3.58 -3.27 -15.92
C ARG A 325 4.63 -3.97 -16.81
N ALA A 326 5.17 -5.11 -16.39
CA ALA A 326 6.07 -5.90 -17.21
C ALA A 326 5.38 -6.42 -18.49
N LEU A 327 4.14 -6.89 -18.39
CA LEU A 327 3.33 -7.29 -19.56
C LEU A 327 3.07 -6.12 -20.53
N LEU A 328 2.86 -4.91 -20.00
CA LEU A 328 2.76 -3.69 -20.81
C LEU A 328 4.07 -3.40 -21.55
N ALA A 329 5.21 -3.47 -20.86
CA ALA A 329 6.53 -3.28 -21.48
C ALA A 329 6.78 -4.30 -22.61
N ALA A 330 6.51 -5.58 -22.36
CA ALA A 330 6.61 -6.64 -23.37
C ALA A 330 5.69 -6.35 -24.57
N SER A 331 4.45 -5.95 -24.33
CA SER A 331 3.48 -5.61 -25.40
C SER A 331 3.93 -4.40 -26.24
N LEU A 332 4.59 -3.41 -25.63
CA LEU A 332 5.15 -2.25 -26.34
C LEU A 332 6.33 -2.66 -27.25
N ILE A 333 7.16 -3.61 -26.81
CA ILE A 333 8.24 -4.19 -27.64
C ILE A 333 7.63 -4.95 -28.82
N GLU A 334 6.67 -5.84 -28.57
CA GLU A 334 5.96 -6.60 -29.61
C GLU A 334 5.30 -5.69 -30.65
N ALA A 335 4.73 -4.55 -30.23
CA ALA A 335 4.09 -3.59 -31.12
C ALA A 335 5.05 -2.99 -32.16
N ARG A 336 6.35 -2.93 -31.83
CA ARG A 336 7.40 -2.38 -32.70
C ARG A 336 8.05 -3.45 -33.59
N MET A 337 8.05 -4.72 -33.21
CA MET A 337 8.67 -5.80 -33.99
C MET A 337 8.18 -5.86 -35.45
N PRO A 338 6.88 -5.72 -35.79
CA PRO A 338 6.44 -5.74 -37.19
C PRO A 338 6.97 -4.57 -38.02
N LYS A 339 7.38 -3.45 -37.40
CA LYS A 339 8.03 -2.36 -38.14
C LYS A 339 9.44 -2.75 -38.56
N LEU A 340 10.16 -3.52 -37.74
CA LEU A 340 11.50 -4.03 -38.07
C LEU A 340 11.48 -4.89 -39.34
N ASP A 341 10.41 -5.67 -39.55
CA ASP A 341 10.19 -6.44 -40.79
C ASP A 341 10.09 -5.58 -42.06
N ASN A 342 9.95 -4.25 -41.98
CA ASN A 342 9.97 -3.36 -43.15
C ASN A 342 11.36 -2.81 -43.47
N TRP A 343 12.31 -2.96 -42.54
CA TRP A 343 13.68 -2.48 -42.72
C TRP A 343 14.52 -3.54 -43.41
N PRO A 344 15.57 -3.12 -44.15
CA PRO A 344 16.60 -4.05 -44.61
C PRO A 344 17.22 -4.78 -43.42
N ILE A 345 17.24 -6.11 -43.46
CA ILE A 345 17.92 -6.95 -42.47
C ILE A 345 19.32 -7.22 -42.99
N LEU A 346 20.34 -6.77 -42.26
CA LEU A 346 21.74 -7.09 -42.54
C LEU A 346 22.12 -8.35 -41.75
N ASN A 347 22.54 -9.39 -42.46
CA ASN A 347 22.96 -10.67 -41.92
C ASN A 347 24.45 -10.86 -42.18
N PHE A 348 25.18 -11.25 -41.15
CA PHE A 348 26.56 -11.68 -41.23
C PHE A 348 26.60 -13.17 -40.99
N GLY A 349 27.23 -13.92 -41.89
CA GLY A 349 27.39 -15.36 -41.78
C GLY A 349 28.83 -15.75 -42.03
N LEU A 350 29.35 -16.64 -41.20
CA LEU A 350 30.56 -17.38 -41.49
C LEU A 350 30.13 -18.82 -41.73
N GLU A 351 30.25 -19.28 -42.97
CA GLU A 351 29.92 -20.64 -43.35
C GLU A 351 31.22 -21.40 -43.61
N TYR A 352 31.41 -22.52 -42.91
CA TYR A 352 32.48 -23.46 -43.18
C TYR A 352 31.85 -24.73 -43.77
N GLU A 353 32.09 -24.95 -45.06
CA GLU A 353 31.59 -26.11 -45.78
C GLU A 353 32.78 -27.04 -46.04
N GLN A 354 32.84 -28.15 -45.30
CA GLN A 354 33.75 -29.25 -45.58
C GLN A 354 33.00 -30.24 -46.48
N ALA A 355 33.11 -30.05 -47.78
CA ALA A 355 32.53 -30.96 -48.75
C ALA A 355 33.55 -32.06 -49.06
N ALA A 356 33.33 -33.26 -48.51
CA ALA A 356 33.93 -34.48 -49.03
C ALA A 356 33.04 -34.97 -50.17
N ASP A 357 33.36 -34.60 -51.41
CA ASP A 357 32.57 -35.05 -52.57
C ASP A 357 32.66 -36.59 -52.70
N ILE A 358 31.54 -37.27 -52.42
CA ILE A 358 31.25 -38.61 -52.95
C ILE A 358 29.98 -38.48 -53.78
N PHE A 359 29.96 -37.80 -54.94
CA PHE A 359 28.95 -38.13 -55.97
C PHE A 359 29.37 -37.84 -57.42
N PHE A 360 28.95 -38.79 -58.25
CA PHE A 360 29.02 -38.94 -59.69
C PHE A 360 28.27 -37.83 -60.45
N ASP A 361 28.98 -37.05 -61.29
CA ASP A 361 28.60 -36.63 -62.68
C ASP A 361 29.40 -35.41 -63.18
N LEU A 362 30.69 -35.27 -62.82
CA LEU A 362 31.60 -34.43 -63.60
C LEU A 362 32.10 -35.21 -64.82
N PRO A 363 31.81 -34.78 -66.06
CA PRO A 363 32.27 -35.51 -67.23
C PRO A 363 33.79 -35.34 -67.38
N ARG A 364 34.51 -36.44 -67.11
CA ARG A 364 35.91 -36.72 -67.46
C ARG A 364 37.00 -36.10 -66.61
N ILE A 365 37.22 -36.65 -65.40
CA ILE A 365 38.59 -36.95 -64.95
C ILE A 365 38.56 -38.32 -64.27
N ALA A 366 39.30 -39.27 -64.84
CA ALA A 366 39.51 -40.60 -64.28
C ALA A 366 40.73 -40.56 -63.34
N ALA A 367 40.49 -40.37 -62.05
CA ALA A 367 41.37 -40.73 -60.95
C ALA A 367 40.56 -40.58 -59.65
N GLY A 368 40.44 -41.66 -58.87
CA GLY A 368 39.62 -41.70 -57.66
C GLY A 368 40.24 -41.00 -56.46
N ASP A 369 40.51 -39.70 -56.57
CA ASP A 369 40.87 -38.86 -55.43
C ASP A 369 39.63 -38.15 -54.90
N THR A 370 39.23 -38.46 -53.67
CA THR A 370 38.27 -37.66 -52.90
C THR A 370 38.93 -36.32 -52.58
N LEU A 371 38.60 -35.27 -53.33
CA LEU A 371 38.99 -33.92 -52.97
C LEU A 371 38.07 -33.46 -51.84
N SER A 372 38.56 -33.52 -50.60
CA SER A 372 37.97 -32.72 -49.52
C SER A 372 38.24 -31.27 -49.85
N LYS A 373 37.20 -30.51 -50.20
CA LYS A 373 37.30 -29.06 -50.31
C LYS A 373 36.79 -28.45 -49.03
N GLU A 374 37.67 -27.73 -48.36
CA GLU A 374 37.33 -26.87 -47.26
C GLU A 374 37.07 -25.48 -47.84
N ILE A 375 35.82 -25.04 -47.78
CA ILE A 375 35.43 -23.71 -48.24
C ILE A 375 34.99 -22.92 -47.02
N VAL A 376 35.71 -21.84 -46.74
CA VAL A 376 35.27 -20.82 -45.79
C VAL A 376 34.59 -19.72 -46.59
N ARG A 377 33.34 -19.39 -46.26
CA ARG A 377 32.61 -18.26 -46.82
C ARG A 377 32.30 -17.25 -45.74
N LEU A 378 32.77 -16.02 -45.92
CA LEU A 378 32.26 -14.86 -45.20
C LEU A 378 31.14 -14.24 -46.04
N LEU A 379 29.92 -14.22 -45.51
CA LEU A 379 28.72 -13.70 -46.13
C LEU A 379 28.28 -12.43 -45.40
N VAL A 380 28.25 -11.30 -46.10
CA VAL A 380 27.53 -10.10 -45.67
C VAL A 380 26.33 -9.93 -46.59
N GLY A 381 25.15 -10.31 -46.12
CA GLY A 381 23.91 -10.23 -46.88
C GLY A 381 22.97 -9.16 -46.33
N PHE A 382 22.21 -8.48 -47.17
CA PHE A 382 21.02 -7.75 -46.75
C PHE A 382 19.77 -8.26 -47.47
N THR A 383 18.62 -8.23 -46.79
CA THR A 383 17.32 -8.60 -47.37
C THR A 383 16.27 -7.54 -47.03
N GLN A 384 15.54 -7.07 -48.03
CA GLN A 384 14.47 -6.08 -47.90
C GLN A 384 13.15 -6.58 -48.53
N PRO A 385 12.08 -6.77 -47.74
CA PRO A 385 10.78 -7.12 -48.29
C PRO A 385 10.07 -5.90 -48.90
N LEU A 386 9.63 -6.01 -50.15
CA LEU A 386 9.06 -4.89 -50.93
C LEU A 386 7.52 -4.81 -50.87
N LEU A 387 6.84 -5.92 -50.59
CA LEU A 387 5.36 -5.99 -50.67
C LEU A 387 4.66 -6.09 -49.30
N ARG A 388 5.42 -6.03 -48.20
CA ARG A 388 4.88 -6.36 -46.87
C ARG A 388 4.33 -5.15 -46.09
N PHE A 389 4.62 -3.92 -46.51
CA PHE A 389 4.32 -2.68 -45.79
C PHE A 389 2.91 -2.58 -45.22
N LYS A 390 1.84 -2.78 -46.02
CA LYS A 390 0.46 -2.66 -45.53
C LYS A 390 0.10 -3.66 -44.42
N ARG A 391 0.58 -4.90 -44.51
CA ARG A 391 0.37 -5.90 -43.45
C ARG A 391 1.17 -5.55 -42.22
N ASN A 392 2.43 -5.19 -42.40
CA ASN A 392 3.32 -4.90 -41.28
C ASN A 392 2.85 -3.65 -40.54
N ALA A 393 2.29 -2.67 -41.25
CA ALA A 393 1.56 -1.54 -40.67
C ALA A 393 0.34 -2.03 -39.86
N ALA A 394 -0.54 -2.84 -40.44
CA ALA A 394 -1.71 -3.37 -39.72
C ALA A 394 -1.33 -4.27 -38.52
N LEU A 395 -0.25 -5.05 -38.61
CA LEU A 395 0.27 -5.85 -37.49
C LEU A 395 0.87 -4.96 -36.40
N SER A 396 1.58 -3.89 -36.78
CA SER A 396 2.09 -2.93 -35.81
C SER A 396 0.94 -2.19 -35.11
N GLU A 397 -0.08 -1.76 -35.83
CA GLU A 397 -1.30 -1.19 -35.23
C GLU A 397 -2.00 -2.20 -34.31
N ALA A 398 -2.12 -3.46 -34.71
CA ALA A 398 -2.66 -4.52 -33.85
C ALA A 398 -1.83 -4.70 -32.56
N GLY A 399 -0.50 -4.64 -32.66
CA GLY A 399 0.39 -4.68 -31.51
C GLY A 399 0.25 -3.44 -30.62
N MET A 400 0.07 -2.25 -31.19
CA MET A 400 -0.21 -1.03 -30.41
C MET A 400 -1.53 -1.14 -29.64
N TRP A 401 -2.57 -1.75 -30.23
CA TRP A 401 -3.81 -2.04 -29.49
C TRP A 401 -3.63 -3.11 -28.42
N GLN A 402 -2.74 -4.09 -28.61
CA GLN A 402 -2.37 -5.04 -27.55
C GLN A 402 -1.68 -4.33 -26.39
N ALA A 403 -0.76 -3.40 -26.66
CA ALA A 403 -0.15 -2.57 -25.63
C ALA A 403 -1.18 -1.72 -24.89
N ARG A 404 -2.19 -1.17 -25.58
CA ARG A 404 -3.30 -0.48 -24.91
C ARG A 404 -4.14 -1.40 -24.03
N VAL A 405 -4.40 -2.63 -24.45
CA VAL A 405 -5.04 -3.64 -23.59
C VAL A 405 -4.20 -3.89 -22.34
N ALA A 406 -2.89 -4.08 -22.49
CA ALA A 406 -1.99 -4.29 -21.35
C ALA A 406 -1.98 -3.07 -20.40
N ALA A 407 -2.05 -1.85 -20.93
CA ALA A 407 -2.17 -0.64 -20.12
C ALA A 407 -3.49 -0.61 -19.33
N ASP A 408 -4.62 -0.90 -19.97
CA ASP A 408 -5.91 -0.97 -19.24
C ASP A 408 -5.93 -2.13 -18.22
N LEU A 409 -5.19 -3.21 -18.45
CA LEU A 409 -5.03 -4.30 -17.46
C LEU A 409 -4.21 -3.83 -16.25
N VAL A 410 -3.18 -3.00 -16.44
CA VAL A 410 -2.45 -2.34 -15.34
C VAL A 410 -3.40 -1.43 -14.57
N ASP A 411 -4.16 -0.58 -15.25
CA ASP A 411 -5.11 0.32 -14.61
C ASP A 411 -6.21 -0.45 -13.85
N ASN A 412 -6.66 -1.60 -14.39
CA ASN A 412 -7.59 -2.47 -13.69
C ASN A 412 -6.97 -3.07 -12.43
N GLU A 413 -5.74 -3.57 -12.50
CA GLU A 413 -5.06 -4.15 -11.34
C GLU A 413 -4.82 -3.08 -10.25
N ILE A 414 -4.44 -1.86 -10.64
CA ILE A 414 -4.35 -0.70 -9.73
C ILE A 414 -5.71 -0.45 -9.07
N ASN A 415 -6.79 -0.41 -9.85
CA ASN A 415 -8.15 -0.16 -9.35
C ASN A 415 -8.60 -1.23 -8.33
N GLU A 416 -8.33 -2.51 -8.59
CA GLU A 416 -8.66 -3.61 -7.70
C GLU A 416 -7.83 -3.59 -6.40
N ARG A 417 -6.51 -3.39 -6.50
CA ARG A 417 -5.63 -3.42 -5.32
C ARG A 417 -5.80 -2.20 -4.41
N ILE A 418 -6.03 -1.02 -4.98
CA ILE A 418 -6.36 0.17 -4.19
C ILE A 418 -7.69 -0.02 -3.45
N ALA A 419 -8.68 -0.63 -4.10
CA ALA A 419 -9.94 -0.93 -3.45
C ALA A 419 -9.78 -1.94 -2.31
N GLU A 420 -9.07 -3.06 -2.55
CA GLU A 420 -8.75 -4.06 -1.53
C GLU A 420 -8.01 -3.44 -0.33
N ALA A 421 -6.95 -2.66 -0.57
CA ALA A 421 -6.20 -2.01 0.50
C ALA A 421 -7.04 -1.04 1.32
N SER A 422 -7.93 -0.28 0.66
CA SER A 422 -8.84 0.61 1.36
C SER A 422 -9.86 -0.16 2.21
N GLU A 423 -10.38 -1.28 1.69
CA GLU A 423 -11.30 -2.15 2.45
C GLU A 423 -10.63 -2.69 3.72
N LEU A 424 -9.41 -3.23 3.57
CA LEU A 424 -8.60 -3.71 4.68
C LEU A 424 -8.28 -2.61 5.70
N TYR A 425 -7.96 -1.40 5.25
CA TYR A 425 -7.67 -0.26 6.12
C TYR A 425 -8.88 0.14 6.97
N PHE A 426 -10.06 0.32 6.35
CA PHE A 426 -11.26 0.70 7.09
C PHE A 426 -11.64 -0.35 8.13
N GLU A 427 -11.55 -1.63 7.77
CA GLU A 427 -11.86 -2.72 8.68
C GLU A 427 -10.85 -2.82 9.83
N ALA A 428 -9.55 -2.69 9.55
CA ALA A 428 -8.52 -2.68 10.59
C ALA A 428 -8.67 -1.48 11.54
N ALA A 429 -8.89 -0.27 11.01
CA ALA A 429 -9.12 0.93 11.83
C ALA A 429 -10.39 0.81 12.70
N TYR A 430 -11.44 0.15 12.20
CA TYR A 430 -12.62 -0.16 12.99
C TYR A 430 -12.33 -1.15 14.12
N LEU A 431 -11.58 -2.23 13.84
CA LEU A 431 -11.24 -3.23 14.85
C LEU A 431 -10.34 -2.64 15.94
N GLU A 432 -9.40 -1.74 15.62
CA GLU A 432 -8.63 -0.99 16.63
C GLU A 432 -9.56 -0.24 17.59
N ALA A 433 -10.50 0.53 17.05
CA ALA A 433 -11.48 1.24 17.86
C ALA A 433 -12.43 0.29 18.64
N LEU A 434 -12.82 -0.84 18.04
CA LEU A 434 -13.72 -1.82 18.65
C LEU A 434 -13.08 -2.52 19.85
N ILE A 435 -11.79 -2.86 19.76
CA ILE A 435 -11.04 -3.50 20.85
C ILE A 435 -11.01 -2.59 22.08
N ASP A 436 -10.84 -1.29 21.89
CA ASP A 436 -10.90 -0.31 22.99
C ASP A 436 -12.31 -0.24 23.61
N ILE A 437 -13.37 -0.23 22.78
CA ILE A 437 -14.76 -0.22 23.25
C ILE A 437 -15.08 -1.50 24.03
N GLN A 438 -14.64 -2.66 23.52
CA GLN A 438 -14.80 -3.95 24.18
C GLN A 438 -14.04 -4.01 25.51
N SER A 439 -12.87 -3.37 25.59
CA SER A 439 -12.13 -3.24 26.85
C SER A 439 -12.92 -2.44 27.89
N GLU A 440 -13.58 -1.35 27.48
CA GLU A 440 -14.45 -0.58 28.37
C GLU A 440 -15.72 -1.36 28.76
N LEU A 441 -16.30 -2.11 27.83
CA LEU A 441 -17.44 -3.00 28.11
C LEU A 441 -17.09 -4.06 29.16
N ILE A 442 -15.91 -4.68 29.07
CA ILE A 442 -15.40 -5.64 30.06
C ILE A 442 -15.26 -4.95 31.42
N ALA A 443 -14.67 -3.75 31.46
CA ALA A 443 -14.52 -2.99 32.70
C ALA A 443 -15.87 -2.66 33.37
N VAL A 444 -16.90 -2.32 32.59
CA VAL A 444 -18.27 -2.11 33.11
C VAL A 444 -18.89 -3.41 33.63
N SER A 445 -18.65 -4.54 32.95
CA SER A 445 -19.07 -5.86 33.41
C SER A 445 -18.37 -6.27 34.72
N ASP A 446 -17.09 -5.91 34.90
CA ASP A 446 -16.34 -6.11 36.14
C ASP A 446 -16.94 -5.32 37.30
N GLN A 447 -17.24 -4.03 37.09
CA GLN A 447 -17.92 -3.20 38.09
C GLN A 447 -19.29 -3.76 38.49
N LYS A 448 -20.05 -4.26 37.51
CA LYS A 448 -21.35 -4.90 37.76
C LYS A 448 -21.19 -6.20 38.56
N THR A 449 -20.12 -6.96 38.32
CA THR A 449 -19.78 -8.17 39.08
C THR A 449 -19.44 -7.86 40.54
N GLU A 450 -18.64 -6.82 40.78
CA GLU A 450 -18.29 -6.36 42.12
C GLU A 450 -19.54 -5.89 42.89
N PHE A 451 -20.43 -5.15 42.22
CA PHE A 451 -21.70 -4.72 42.80
C PHE A 451 -22.57 -5.92 43.21
N PHE A 452 -22.75 -6.91 42.34
CA PHE A 452 -23.51 -8.12 42.68
C PHE A 452 -22.84 -8.97 43.76
N THR A 453 -21.50 -8.96 43.84
CA THR A 453 -20.77 -9.62 44.92
C THR A 453 -21.07 -8.97 46.25
N THR A 454 -21.07 -7.63 46.30
CA THR A 454 -21.45 -6.85 47.47
C THR A 454 -22.89 -7.16 47.91
N LEU A 455 -23.84 -7.23 46.95
CA LEU A 455 -25.23 -7.61 47.26
C LEU A 455 -25.35 -9.06 47.73
N ARG A 456 -24.58 -10.00 47.16
CA ARG A 456 -24.59 -11.40 47.59
C ARG A 456 -24.10 -11.52 49.02
N ASP A 457 -23.06 -10.77 49.38
CA ASP A 457 -22.50 -10.78 50.74
C ASP A 457 -23.51 -10.21 51.76
N ARG A 458 -24.49 -9.41 51.31
CA ARG A 458 -25.67 -8.98 52.07
C ARG A 458 -26.88 -9.90 51.98
N GLN A 459 -26.78 -11.02 51.26
CA GLN A 459 -27.87 -11.94 50.94
C GLN A 459 -29.01 -11.31 50.11
N GLU A 460 -28.71 -10.24 49.39
CA GLU A 460 -29.66 -9.48 48.56
C GLU A 460 -29.61 -9.87 47.06
N ALA A 461 -28.50 -10.47 46.60
CA ALA A 461 -28.37 -10.98 45.22
C ALA A 461 -28.53 -12.50 45.13
N ILE A 462 -29.13 -12.95 44.02
CA ILE A 462 -29.28 -14.36 43.69
C ILE A 462 -28.07 -14.81 42.87
N ARG A 463 -27.53 -16.00 43.15
CA ARG A 463 -26.43 -16.65 42.41
C ARG A 463 -26.56 -16.54 40.87
N LEU A 464 -27.79 -16.58 40.36
CA LEU A 464 -28.08 -16.46 38.93
C LEU A 464 -27.64 -15.12 38.32
N GLN A 465 -27.71 -14.01 39.06
CA GLN A 465 -27.30 -12.70 38.57
C GLN A 465 -25.78 -12.62 38.38
N LEU A 466 -25.02 -13.15 39.34
CA LEU A 466 -23.55 -13.27 39.23
C LEU A 466 -23.16 -14.15 38.05
N MET A 467 -23.83 -15.28 37.87
CA MET A 467 -23.57 -16.17 36.72
C MET A 467 -23.88 -15.49 35.39
N ALA A 468 -24.98 -14.72 35.31
CA ALA A 468 -25.33 -14.00 34.10
C ALA A 468 -24.30 -12.92 33.73
N VAL A 469 -23.82 -12.15 34.70
CA VAL A 469 -22.79 -11.12 34.44
C VAL A 469 -21.45 -11.76 34.08
N ALA A 470 -21.05 -12.84 34.76
CA ALA A 470 -19.84 -13.58 34.41
C ALA A 470 -19.90 -14.11 32.98
N GLN A 471 -21.05 -14.67 32.56
CA GLN A 471 -21.23 -15.15 31.19
C GLN A 471 -21.14 -14.03 30.14
N VAL A 472 -21.74 -12.86 30.42
CA VAL A 472 -21.63 -11.69 29.52
C VAL A 472 -20.18 -11.23 29.41
N ARG A 473 -19.48 -11.13 30.54
CA ARG A 473 -18.06 -10.76 30.60
C ARG A 473 -17.19 -11.72 29.80
N ASP A 474 -17.35 -13.03 30.01
CA ASP A 474 -16.57 -14.05 29.30
C ASP A 474 -16.83 -14.01 27.78
N GLY A 475 -18.08 -13.74 27.38
CA GLY A 475 -18.43 -13.47 25.98
C GLY A 475 -17.68 -12.26 25.41
N GLN A 476 -17.64 -11.14 26.13
CA GLN A 476 -16.92 -9.92 25.70
C GLN A 476 -15.41 -10.14 25.61
N VAL A 477 -14.81 -10.89 26.55
CA VAL A 477 -13.38 -11.24 26.50
C VAL A 477 -13.06 -12.09 25.26
N SER A 478 -13.90 -13.08 24.96
CA SER A 478 -13.75 -13.93 23.78
C SER A 478 -13.89 -13.12 22.48
N GLU A 479 -14.88 -12.23 22.39
CA GLU A 479 -15.10 -11.36 21.23
C GLU A 479 -13.92 -10.39 21.00
N ARG A 480 -13.34 -9.85 22.07
CA ARG A 480 -12.15 -9.00 22.00
C ARG A 480 -10.94 -9.76 21.49
N HIS A 481 -10.73 -11.00 21.96
CA HIS A 481 -9.65 -11.85 21.48
C HIS A 481 -9.78 -12.11 19.97
N PHE A 482 -10.97 -12.51 19.52
CA PHE A 482 -11.26 -12.72 18.10
C PHE A 482 -11.02 -11.44 17.27
N SER A 483 -11.42 -10.28 17.79
CA SER A 483 -11.21 -8.99 17.12
C SER A 483 -9.72 -8.65 16.99
N ALA A 484 -8.90 -8.96 18.00
CA ALA A 484 -7.45 -8.76 17.97
C ALA A 484 -6.73 -9.70 16.99
N GLU A 485 -7.13 -10.98 16.94
CA GLU A 485 -6.61 -11.94 15.96
C GLU A 485 -6.96 -11.51 14.53
N ARG A 486 -8.21 -11.10 14.30
CA ARG A 486 -8.65 -10.59 13.00
C ARG A 486 -7.91 -9.31 12.61
N LEU A 487 -7.71 -8.37 13.54
CA LEU A 487 -6.91 -7.16 13.29
C LEU A 487 -5.47 -7.52 12.87
N THR A 488 -4.85 -8.49 13.53
CA THR A 488 -3.51 -8.96 13.19
C THR A 488 -3.47 -9.53 11.76
N PHE A 489 -4.45 -10.36 11.39
CA PHE A 489 -4.61 -10.87 10.03
C PHE A 489 -4.78 -9.76 8.99
N LEU A 490 -5.68 -8.79 9.25
CA LEU A 490 -5.93 -7.68 8.34
C LEU A 490 -4.69 -6.82 8.14
N LYS A 491 -3.94 -6.52 9.21
CA LYS A 491 -2.67 -5.77 9.11
C LYS A 491 -1.64 -6.54 8.30
N ALA A 492 -1.52 -7.86 8.48
CA ALA A 492 -0.62 -8.68 7.68
C ALA A 492 -1.00 -8.67 6.20
N ARG A 493 -2.30 -8.79 5.88
CA ARG A 493 -2.79 -8.70 4.49
C ARG A 493 -2.59 -7.31 3.89
N LEU A 494 -2.83 -6.25 4.67
CA LEU A 494 -2.63 -4.87 4.24
C LEU A 494 -1.15 -4.59 3.94
N LYS A 495 -0.22 -5.14 4.74
CA LYS A 495 1.22 -5.09 4.43
C LYS A 495 1.54 -5.76 3.11
N GLU A 496 1.04 -6.99 2.89
CA GLU A 496 1.23 -7.74 1.64
C GLU A 496 0.73 -6.95 0.41
N VAL A 497 -0.50 -6.43 0.47
CA VAL A 497 -1.10 -5.67 -0.64
C VAL A 497 -0.36 -4.35 -0.88
N SER A 498 0.18 -3.73 0.17
CA SER A 498 0.92 -2.46 0.07
C SER A 498 2.40 -2.65 -0.25
N GLY A 499 2.90 -3.89 -0.36
CA GLY A 499 4.33 -4.18 -0.53
C GLY A 499 5.18 -3.81 0.68
N ILE A 500 4.57 -3.70 1.87
CA ILE A 500 5.29 -3.43 3.13
C ILE A 500 5.85 -4.76 3.66
N PRO A 501 7.14 -4.83 3.98
CA PRO A 501 7.72 -6.01 4.61
C PRO A 501 6.97 -6.43 5.89
N ALA A 502 6.80 -7.74 6.09
CA ALA A 502 6.04 -8.28 7.22
C ALA A 502 6.59 -7.82 8.60
N THR A 503 7.89 -7.55 8.68
CA THR A 503 8.63 -7.16 9.89
C THR A 503 8.30 -5.75 10.39
N ILE A 504 7.87 -4.83 9.53
CA ILE A 504 7.58 -3.44 9.90
C ILE A 504 6.27 -3.36 10.69
N ASP A 505 6.25 -2.66 11.83
CA ASP A 505 5.00 -2.47 12.59
C ASP A 505 4.06 -1.51 11.86
N LEU A 506 2.83 -1.97 11.57
CA LEU A 506 1.85 -1.15 10.84
C LEU A 506 0.91 -0.46 11.84
N ARG A 507 1.16 0.83 12.08
CA ARG A 507 0.31 1.68 12.93
C ARG A 507 -0.58 2.56 12.06
N LEU A 508 -1.89 2.42 12.20
CA LEU A 508 -2.84 3.21 11.40
C LEU A 508 -3.07 4.56 12.07
N ALA A 509 -3.24 5.63 11.28
CA ALA A 509 -3.43 6.98 11.79
C ALA A 509 -4.83 7.24 12.45
N GLY A 510 -5.71 6.23 12.51
CA GLY A 510 -7.01 6.33 13.17
C GLY A 510 -7.95 7.39 12.60
N GLU A 511 -7.84 7.67 11.29
CA GLU A 511 -8.52 8.79 10.65
C GLU A 511 -10.05 8.64 10.62
N ARG A 512 -10.73 9.79 10.58
CA ARG A 512 -12.19 9.83 10.39
C ARG A 512 -12.52 10.53 9.09
N TYR A 513 -13.53 10.02 8.41
CA TYR A 513 -13.97 10.51 7.09
C TYR A 513 -15.43 10.97 7.15
N ARG A 514 -15.72 12.15 6.60
CA ARG A 514 -17.09 12.70 6.51
C ARG A 514 -17.82 12.13 5.28
N LEU A 515 -18.15 10.83 5.33
CA LEU A 515 -18.84 10.15 4.23
C LEU A 515 -20.37 10.27 4.30
N SER A 516 -20.94 10.60 5.46
CA SER A 516 -22.39 10.79 5.64
C SER A 516 -22.95 11.91 4.79
N ASP A 517 -22.18 12.99 4.68
CA ASP A 517 -22.63 14.24 4.05
C ASP A 517 -22.22 14.30 2.58
N MET A 518 -21.65 13.21 2.07
CA MET A 518 -21.20 13.13 0.70
C MET A 518 -22.39 13.13 -0.26
N ASP A 519 -22.43 14.17 -1.08
CA ASP A 519 -23.21 14.17 -2.29
C ASP A 519 -22.49 13.32 -3.34
N VAL A 520 -23.10 12.19 -3.67
CA VAL A 520 -22.61 11.28 -4.70
C VAL A 520 -23.38 11.61 -5.97
N PRO A 521 -22.71 11.72 -7.14
CA PRO A 521 -23.40 11.94 -8.40
C PRO A 521 -24.53 10.93 -8.62
N SER A 522 -25.51 11.31 -9.45
CA SER A 522 -26.62 10.43 -9.74
C SER A 522 -26.14 9.13 -10.39
N LEU A 523 -26.85 8.02 -10.16
CA LEU A 523 -26.51 6.72 -10.75
C LEU A 523 -26.36 6.77 -12.29
N GLY A 524 -27.09 7.67 -12.97
CA GLY A 524 -26.93 7.92 -14.41
C GLY A 524 -25.56 8.51 -14.74
N GLU A 525 -25.15 9.57 -14.05
CA GLU A 525 -23.84 10.20 -14.23
C GLU A 525 -22.70 9.22 -13.91
N LEU A 526 -22.85 8.43 -12.84
CA LEU A 526 -21.85 7.39 -12.49
C LEU A 526 -21.71 6.34 -13.59
N LYS A 527 -22.83 5.90 -14.19
CA LYS A 527 -22.81 4.98 -15.33
C LYS A 527 -22.16 5.58 -16.54
N ASP A 528 -22.44 6.85 -16.85
CA ASP A 528 -21.83 7.53 -17.99
C ASP A 528 -20.31 7.62 -17.81
N ILE A 529 -19.83 7.96 -16.60
CA ILE A 529 -18.40 7.98 -16.27
C ILE A 529 -17.79 6.58 -16.36
N ALA A 530 -18.40 5.58 -15.75
CA ALA A 530 -17.91 4.20 -15.77
C ALA A 530 -17.87 3.64 -17.20
N GLN A 531 -18.91 3.88 -18.00
CA GLN A 531 -18.93 3.45 -19.39
C GLN A 531 -17.84 4.13 -20.21
N LEU A 532 -17.43 5.36 -19.90
CA LEU A 532 -16.33 6.01 -20.61
C LEU A 532 -14.96 5.49 -20.18
N ASN A 533 -14.73 5.34 -18.87
CA ASN A 533 -13.38 5.22 -18.31
C ASN A 533 -13.06 3.86 -17.68
N HIS A 534 -14.03 2.97 -17.47
CA HIS A 534 -13.78 1.73 -16.72
C HIS A 534 -12.74 0.84 -17.43
N PRO A 535 -11.64 0.45 -16.76
CA PRO A 535 -10.54 -0.32 -17.37
C PRO A 535 -10.99 -1.62 -18.05
N ARG A 536 -11.82 -2.45 -17.39
CA ARG A 536 -12.43 -3.66 -18.00
C ARG A 536 -13.16 -3.40 -19.33
N LEU A 537 -13.91 -2.30 -19.43
CA LEU A 537 -14.62 -1.95 -20.67
C LEU A 537 -13.64 -1.51 -21.76
N ASN A 538 -12.58 -0.79 -21.38
CA ASN A 538 -11.52 -0.37 -22.29
C ASN A 538 -10.73 -1.57 -22.82
N VAL A 539 -10.39 -2.55 -21.98
CA VAL A 539 -9.81 -3.85 -22.39
C VAL A 539 -10.67 -4.49 -23.49
N ALA A 540 -11.97 -4.64 -23.25
CA ALA A 540 -12.88 -5.27 -24.22
C ALA A 540 -12.99 -4.47 -25.53
N ARG A 541 -12.99 -3.13 -25.46
CA ARG A 541 -12.99 -2.23 -26.64
C ARG A 541 -11.69 -2.34 -27.43
N HIS A 542 -10.55 -2.36 -26.75
CA HIS A 542 -9.23 -2.42 -27.37
C HIS A 542 -8.96 -3.81 -27.97
N GLN A 543 -9.42 -4.90 -27.35
CA GLN A 543 -9.39 -6.23 -27.95
C GLN A 543 -10.23 -6.32 -29.23
N LEU A 544 -11.41 -5.68 -29.23
CA LEU A 544 -12.23 -5.56 -30.43
C LEU A 544 -11.51 -4.77 -31.55
N SER A 545 -10.89 -3.64 -31.21
CA SER A 545 -10.08 -2.83 -32.16
C SER A 545 -8.91 -3.63 -32.72
N ARG A 546 -8.13 -4.31 -31.87
CA ARG A 546 -7.03 -5.20 -32.26
C ARG A 546 -7.48 -6.24 -33.29
N SER A 547 -8.65 -6.84 -33.07
CA SER A 547 -9.21 -7.86 -33.96
C SER A 547 -9.51 -7.33 -35.36
N PHE A 548 -9.91 -6.05 -35.50
CA PHE A 548 -10.08 -5.42 -36.82
C PHE A 548 -8.75 -5.27 -37.58
N TYR A 549 -7.67 -4.86 -36.89
CA TYR A 549 -6.35 -4.73 -37.52
C TYR A 549 -5.73 -6.09 -37.87
N LEU A 550 -5.93 -7.13 -37.05
CA LEU A 550 -5.50 -8.49 -37.37
C LEU A 550 -6.26 -9.07 -38.58
N ARG A 551 -7.54 -8.71 -38.73
CA ARG A 551 -8.31 -9.00 -39.94
C ARG A 551 -7.71 -8.29 -41.16
N GLU A 552 -7.36 -7.02 -41.03
CA GLU A 552 -6.79 -6.20 -42.12
C GLU A 552 -5.39 -6.68 -42.55
N ALA A 553 -4.55 -7.07 -41.58
CA ALA A 553 -3.21 -7.61 -41.81
C ALA A 553 -3.19 -8.78 -42.80
N GLY A 554 -4.29 -9.55 -42.85
CA GLY A 554 -4.47 -10.67 -43.76
C GLY A 554 -3.63 -11.90 -43.39
N HIS A 555 -3.76 -12.95 -44.20
CA HIS A 555 -3.10 -14.24 -43.97
C HIS A 555 -1.60 -14.22 -44.32
N ARG A 556 -0.84 -15.16 -43.73
CA ARG A 556 0.60 -15.35 -44.02
C ARG A 556 0.88 -15.83 -45.46
N ILE A 557 -0.02 -16.61 -46.07
CA ILE A 557 0.17 -17.26 -47.38
C ILE A 557 -0.14 -16.30 -48.55
N ARG A 558 0.66 -15.25 -48.74
CA ARG A 558 0.39 -14.18 -49.73
C ARG A 558 1.56 -13.97 -50.69
N PRO A 559 1.34 -13.30 -51.84
CA PRO A 559 2.44 -12.90 -52.69
C PRO A 559 3.48 -12.09 -51.91
N SER A 560 4.76 -12.40 -52.09
CA SER A 560 5.86 -11.65 -51.50
C SER A 560 6.95 -11.40 -52.53
N MET A 561 7.66 -10.30 -52.35
CA MET A 561 8.78 -9.90 -53.19
C MET A 561 9.84 -9.35 -52.26
N ASN A 562 11.05 -9.88 -52.35
CA ASN A 562 12.18 -9.49 -51.54
C ASN A 562 13.31 -9.08 -52.48
N PHE A 563 13.94 -7.96 -52.18
CA PHE A 563 15.23 -7.58 -52.73
C PHE A 563 16.30 -8.08 -51.77
N ALA A 564 17.29 -8.81 -52.28
CA ALA A 564 18.42 -9.27 -51.49
C ALA A 564 19.70 -8.86 -52.20
N GLY A 565 20.69 -8.42 -51.43
CA GLY A 565 22.04 -8.25 -51.93
C GLY A 565 23.00 -8.96 -51.00
N ASN A 566 24.01 -9.63 -51.54
CA ASN A 566 25.00 -10.32 -50.74
C ASN A 566 26.39 -10.05 -51.29
N TYR A 567 27.33 -9.84 -50.38
CA TYR A 567 28.76 -9.84 -50.62
C TYR A 567 29.32 -11.11 -50.00
N VAL A 568 29.88 -11.99 -50.81
CA VAL A 568 30.46 -13.26 -50.39
C VAL A 568 31.95 -13.22 -50.70
N VAL A 569 32.78 -13.49 -49.71
CA VAL A 569 34.20 -13.78 -49.88
C VAL A 569 34.39 -15.25 -49.56
N SER A 570 34.84 -16.04 -50.53
CA SER A 570 35.11 -17.47 -50.32
C SER A 570 36.59 -17.78 -50.46
N GLY A 571 37.17 -18.56 -49.54
CA GLY A 571 38.54 -19.06 -49.61
C GLY A 571 38.59 -20.59 -49.55
N LEU A 572 39.51 -21.19 -50.29
CA LEU A 572 39.69 -22.65 -50.38
C LEU A 572 40.67 -23.24 -49.34
N ASP A 573 41.15 -22.46 -48.37
CA ASP A 573 42.19 -22.92 -47.44
C ASP A 573 42.22 -22.09 -46.14
N PHE A 574 41.89 -22.70 -45.00
CA PHE A 574 41.86 -22.04 -43.68
C PHE A 574 43.29 -21.64 -43.23
N ASP A 575 44.30 -22.44 -43.59
CA ASP A 575 45.69 -22.26 -43.18
C ASP A 575 46.36 -21.02 -43.81
N ARG A 576 45.86 -20.56 -44.97
CA ARG A 576 46.28 -19.26 -45.55
C ARG A 576 45.68 -18.05 -44.83
N VAL A 577 44.52 -18.22 -44.20
CA VAL A 577 43.82 -17.13 -43.50
C VAL A 577 44.37 -16.92 -42.09
N ALA A 578 44.78 -18.00 -41.39
CA ALA A 578 45.33 -17.91 -40.04
C ALA A 578 46.79 -17.42 -39.99
N GLY A 579 47.59 -17.65 -41.04
CA GLY A 579 49.05 -17.38 -41.05
C GLY A 579 49.52 -16.18 -41.89
N SER A 580 48.67 -15.56 -42.71
CA SER A 580 49.08 -14.46 -43.58
C SER A 580 48.40 -13.14 -43.21
N THR A 581 49.19 -12.16 -42.76
CA THR A 581 48.78 -10.75 -42.59
C THR A 581 48.52 -10.04 -43.94
N ILE A 582 48.49 -10.79 -45.03
CA ILE A 582 48.25 -10.31 -46.38
C ILE A 582 47.35 -11.33 -47.06
N VAL A 583 46.03 -11.12 -46.93
CA VAL A 583 45.05 -11.61 -47.91
C VAL A 583 45.45 -10.96 -49.24
N ASN A 584 46.29 -11.66 -49.99
CA ASN A 584 46.99 -11.12 -51.14
C ASN A 584 46.04 -11.10 -52.33
N ASP A 585 45.31 -9.98 -52.47
CA ASP A 585 44.80 -9.33 -53.71
C ASP A 585 44.17 -10.21 -54.81
N SER A 586 43.70 -11.42 -54.53
CA SER A 586 42.82 -12.14 -55.45
C SER A 586 41.38 -11.70 -55.22
N ARG A 587 41.04 -10.50 -55.73
CA ARG A 587 39.64 -10.05 -55.94
C ARG A 587 38.78 -11.05 -56.72
N ASP A 588 39.39 -12.10 -57.26
CA ASP A 588 38.77 -13.14 -58.06
C ASP A 588 37.72 -13.97 -57.29
N ASP A 589 37.78 -14.00 -55.94
CA ASP A 589 36.84 -14.77 -55.10
C ASP A 589 35.80 -13.90 -54.35
N GLU A 590 35.70 -12.62 -54.69
CA GLU A 590 34.68 -11.71 -54.18
C GLU A 590 33.43 -11.72 -55.09
N VAL A 591 32.29 -12.18 -54.56
CA VAL A 591 31.03 -12.23 -55.30
C VAL A 591 30.02 -11.25 -54.70
N VAL A 592 29.65 -10.23 -55.47
CA VAL A 592 28.47 -9.40 -55.20
C VAL A 592 27.26 -10.00 -55.93
N GLY A 593 26.32 -10.58 -55.19
CA GLY A 593 25.03 -11.00 -55.71
C GLY A 593 23.96 -9.94 -55.45
N LEU A 594 23.13 -9.65 -56.45
CA LEU A 594 21.88 -8.91 -56.30
C LEU A 594 20.73 -9.78 -56.82
N GLY A 595 19.77 -10.06 -55.95
CA GLY A 595 18.67 -10.97 -56.21
C GLY A 595 17.32 -10.30 -55.99
N LEU A 596 16.37 -10.59 -56.87
CA LEU A 596 14.98 -10.24 -56.69
C LEU A 596 14.15 -11.52 -56.64
N GLY A 597 13.74 -11.92 -55.43
CA GLY A 597 12.95 -13.11 -55.20
C GLY A 597 11.46 -12.76 -55.10
N ALA A 598 10.62 -13.35 -55.95
CA ALA A 598 9.17 -13.23 -55.85
C ALA A 598 8.52 -14.61 -55.63
N SER A 599 7.54 -14.69 -54.73
CA SER A 599 6.75 -15.89 -54.49
C SER A 599 5.26 -15.58 -54.58
N VAL A 600 4.50 -16.43 -55.28
CA VAL A 600 3.04 -16.29 -55.45
C VAL A 600 2.37 -17.60 -55.02
N PRO A 601 1.86 -17.68 -53.78
CA PRO A 601 1.25 -18.91 -53.28
C PRO A 601 -0.09 -19.20 -53.98
N THR A 602 -0.26 -20.42 -54.49
CA THR A 602 -1.50 -20.88 -55.16
C THR A 602 -2.69 -20.95 -54.20
N ALA A 603 -2.44 -21.22 -52.92
CA ALA A 603 -3.46 -21.29 -51.87
C ALA A 603 -3.91 -19.91 -51.33
N SER A 604 -3.34 -18.81 -51.81
CA SER A 604 -3.58 -17.46 -51.26
C SER A 604 -5.05 -17.04 -51.23
N ARG A 605 -5.82 -17.33 -52.28
CA ARG A 605 -7.27 -17.00 -52.33
C ARG A 605 -8.07 -17.72 -51.25
N ARG A 606 -7.79 -19.02 -51.03
CA ARG A 606 -8.48 -19.84 -50.03
C ARG A 606 -8.07 -19.43 -48.61
N ALA A 607 -6.78 -19.18 -48.39
CA ALA A 607 -6.26 -18.64 -47.14
C ALA A 607 -6.90 -17.29 -46.78
N ARG A 608 -7.11 -16.40 -47.76
CA ARG A 608 -7.83 -15.13 -47.56
C ARG A 608 -9.26 -15.31 -47.09
N LYS A 609 -10.00 -16.24 -47.69
CA LYS A 609 -11.38 -16.54 -47.31
C LYS A 609 -11.46 -17.05 -45.88
N TYR A 610 -10.59 -17.99 -45.50
CA TYR A 610 -10.58 -18.56 -44.15
C TYR A 610 -10.12 -17.54 -43.11
N HIS A 611 -9.07 -16.76 -43.39
CA HIS A 611 -8.61 -15.70 -42.50
C HIS A 611 -9.72 -14.68 -42.21
N ARG A 612 -10.44 -14.23 -43.25
CA ARG A 612 -11.58 -13.32 -43.06
C ARG A 612 -12.68 -13.95 -42.24
N GLY A 613 -13.10 -15.18 -42.57
CA GLY A 613 -14.16 -15.86 -41.83
C GLY A 613 -13.82 -16.09 -40.36
N TYR A 614 -12.58 -16.46 -40.06
CA TYR A 614 -12.08 -16.61 -38.69
C TYR A 614 -12.15 -15.27 -37.93
N TRP A 615 -11.57 -14.20 -38.48
CA TRP A 615 -11.57 -12.91 -37.78
C TRP A 615 -12.96 -12.27 -37.70
N ASP A 616 -13.86 -12.51 -38.66
CA ASP A 616 -15.26 -12.09 -38.54
C ASP A 616 -15.96 -12.80 -37.37
N HIS A 617 -15.64 -14.07 -37.13
CA HIS A 617 -16.13 -14.80 -35.96
C HIS A 617 -15.53 -14.24 -34.65
N VAL A 618 -14.22 -14.01 -34.60
CA VAL A 618 -13.54 -13.42 -33.42
C VAL A 618 -14.10 -12.03 -33.11
N ILE A 619 -14.28 -11.16 -34.11
CA ILE A 619 -14.87 -9.81 -33.94
C ILE A 619 -16.28 -9.89 -33.34
N ASN A 620 -17.11 -10.83 -33.79
CA ASN A 620 -18.44 -11.02 -33.21
C ASN A 620 -18.38 -11.54 -31.77
N GLY A 621 -17.45 -12.45 -31.46
CA GLY A 621 -17.19 -12.89 -30.09
C GLY A 621 -16.76 -11.74 -29.18
N GLN A 622 -15.83 -10.90 -29.64
CA GLN A 622 -15.35 -9.74 -28.90
C GLN A 622 -16.44 -8.67 -28.68
N ARG A 623 -17.38 -8.51 -29.63
CA ARG A 623 -18.57 -7.65 -29.43
C ARG A 623 -19.47 -8.18 -28.31
N LEU A 624 -19.75 -9.48 -28.31
CA LEU A 624 -20.57 -10.10 -27.26
C LEU A 624 -19.89 -10.01 -25.90
N ALA A 625 -18.57 -10.24 -25.84
CA ALA A 625 -17.77 -10.08 -24.62
C ALA A 625 -17.84 -8.63 -24.09
N ARG A 626 -17.62 -7.63 -24.94
CA ARG A 626 -17.78 -6.21 -24.58
C ARG A 626 -19.18 -5.89 -24.05
N ASP A 627 -20.23 -6.36 -24.73
CA ASP A 627 -21.60 -6.09 -24.30
C ASP A 627 -21.95 -6.81 -22.99
N ALA A 628 -21.33 -7.96 -22.71
CA ALA A 628 -21.42 -8.64 -21.43
C ALA A 628 -20.72 -7.86 -20.32
N GLU A 629 -19.51 -7.35 -20.56
CA GLU A 629 -18.78 -6.51 -19.61
C GLU A 629 -19.54 -5.22 -19.28
N ILE A 630 -20.14 -4.55 -20.27
CA ILE A 630 -20.99 -3.36 -20.04
C ILE A 630 -22.12 -3.68 -19.07
N ARG A 631 -22.83 -4.80 -19.27
CA ARG A 631 -23.91 -5.22 -18.36
C ARG A 631 -23.38 -5.59 -16.98
N GLY A 632 -22.20 -6.21 -16.90
CA GLY A 632 -21.53 -6.56 -15.65
C GLY A 632 -21.24 -5.32 -14.81
N VAL A 633 -20.53 -4.36 -15.39
CA VAL A 633 -20.19 -3.08 -14.75
C VAL A 633 -21.47 -2.31 -14.35
N ASP A 634 -22.46 -2.21 -15.24
CA ASP A 634 -23.73 -1.54 -14.93
C ASP A 634 -24.45 -2.19 -13.73
N THR A 635 -24.41 -3.52 -13.62
CA THR A 635 -25.05 -4.26 -12.51
C THR A 635 -24.30 -4.03 -11.21
N GLN A 636 -22.98 -4.22 -11.22
CA GLN A 636 -22.14 -4.05 -10.03
C GLN A 636 -22.20 -2.61 -9.51
N LEU A 637 -22.24 -1.61 -10.41
CA LEU A 637 -22.36 -0.20 -10.04
C LEU A 637 -23.74 0.12 -9.42
N ASN A 638 -24.83 -0.46 -9.93
CA ASN A 638 -26.16 -0.29 -9.30
C ASN A 638 -26.17 -0.84 -7.88
N GLU A 639 -25.60 -2.03 -7.68
CA GLU A 639 -25.52 -2.68 -6.37
C GLU A 639 -24.65 -1.86 -5.41
N ALA A 640 -23.48 -1.40 -5.85
CA ALA A 640 -22.59 -0.56 -5.05
C ALA A 640 -23.27 0.76 -4.65
N TYR A 641 -23.96 1.41 -5.59
CA TYR A 641 -24.67 2.67 -5.32
C TYR A 641 -25.81 2.49 -4.31
N LEU A 642 -26.67 1.50 -4.50
CA LEU A 642 -27.77 1.22 -3.57
C LEU A 642 -27.23 0.81 -2.19
N SER A 643 -26.17 0.00 -2.17
CA SER A 643 -25.49 -0.40 -0.94
C SER A 643 -24.95 0.81 -0.18
N PHE A 644 -24.30 1.75 -0.86
CA PHE A 644 -23.78 2.96 -0.26
C PHE A 644 -24.90 3.86 0.29
N LYS A 645 -25.98 4.08 -0.47
CA LYS A 645 -27.15 4.86 0.00
C LYS A 645 -27.83 4.21 1.21
N ALA A 646 -27.94 2.88 1.24
CA ALA A 646 -28.47 2.18 2.40
C ALA A 646 -27.60 2.39 3.66
N ALA A 647 -26.27 2.42 3.50
CA ALA A 647 -25.36 2.71 4.62
C ALA A 647 -25.46 4.17 5.11
N GLN A 648 -25.66 5.14 4.21
CA GLN A 648 -25.94 6.53 4.62
C GLN A 648 -27.21 6.63 5.50
N TRP A 649 -28.28 5.92 5.13
CA TRP A 649 -29.50 5.88 5.94
C TRP A 649 -29.32 5.14 7.27
N ASP A 650 -28.62 4.00 7.27
CA ASP A 650 -28.32 3.27 8.49
C ASP A 650 -27.48 4.12 9.45
N LYS A 651 -26.53 4.91 8.92
CA LYS A 651 -25.73 5.82 9.74
C LYS A 651 -26.59 6.85 10.46
N SER A 652 -27.51 7.49 9.75
CA SER A 652 -28.45 8.45 10.35
C SER A 652 -29.33 7.80 11.43
N ALA A 653 -29.78 6.55 11.21
CA ALA A 653 -30.54 5.79 12.20
C ALA A 653 -29.69 5.44 13.43
N LYS A 654 -28.45 4.98 13.25
CA LYS A 654 -27.52 4.67 14.35
C LYS A 654 -27.07 5.90 15.11
N ASP A 655 -26.87 7.04 14.44
CA ASP A 655 -26.62 8.32 15.11
C ASP A 655 -27.78 8.72 16.03
N SER A 656 -29.02 8.61 15.52
CA SER A 656 -30.22 8.90 16.30
C SER A 656 -30.37 7.94 17.49
N SER A 657 -30.11 6.64 17.27
CA SER A 657 -30.14 5.62 18.32
C SER A 657 -29.08 5.87 19.39
N HIS A 658 -27.85 6.18 18.98
CA HIS A 658 -26.76 6.50 19.91
C HIS A 658 -27.04 7.77 20.71
N ALA A 659 -27.57 8.82 20.06
CA ALA A 659 -27.99 10.04 20.73
C ALA A 659 -29.07 9.77 21.81
N TYR A 660 -30.06 8.95 21.49
CA TYR A 660 -31.10 8.51 22.43
C TYR A 660 -30.51 7.72 23.62
N VAL A 661 -29.58 6.80 23.39
CA VAL A 661 -28.97 6.02 24.47
C VAL A 661 -28.06 6.89 25.35
N GLY A 662 -27.36 7.87 24.77
CA GLY A 662 -26.63 8.88 25.56
C GLY A 662 -27.54 9.70 26.46
N GLU A 663 -28.72 10.10 25.97
CA GLU A 663 -29.73 10.78 26.78
C GLU A 663 -30.31 9.86 27.86
N LYS A 664 -30.54 8.58 27.55
CA LYS A 664 -30.94 7.57 28.54
C LYS A 664 -29.89 7.45 29.65
N LEU A 665 -28.60 7.43 29.31
CA LEU A 665 -27.50 7.36 30.28
C LEU A 665 -27.51 8.56 31.22
N ARG A 666 -27.67 9.76 30.67
CA ARG A 666 -27.81 11.01 31.43
C ARG A 666 -29.00 10.96 32.38
N VAL A 667 -30.20 10.63 31.90
CA VAL A 667 -31.42 10.53 32.73
C VAL A 667 -31.25 9.51 33.84
N THR A 668 -30.62 8.37 33.56
CA THR A 668 -30.34 7.34 34.58
C THR A 668 -29.37 7.86 35.66
N ARG A 669 -28.38 8.68 35.32
CA ARG A 669 -27.52 9.35 36.32
C ARG A 669 -28.30 10.35 37.18
N VAL A 670 -29.12 11.21 36.56
CA VAL A 670 -29.97 12.16 37.29
C VAL A 670 -30.88 11.44 38.30
N GLN A 671 -31.49 10.33 37.88
CA GLN A 671 -32.36 9.55 38.76
C GLN A 671 -31.57 8.86 39.90
N ALA A 672 -30.33 8.42 39.64
CA ALA A 672 -29.44 7.90 40.67
C ALA A 672 -29.04 8.97 41.70
N LEU A 673 -28.97 10.25 41.28
CA LEU A 673 -28.66 11.39 42.15
C LEU A 673 -29.86 11.84 43.00
N GLY A 674 -31.08 11.65 42.52
CA GLY A 674 -32.33 12.04 43.20
C GLY A 674 -32.68 11.22 44.45
N THR A 675 -31.93 10.16 44.76
CA THR A 675 -32.01 9.50 46.06
C THR A 675 -31.37 10.39 47.13
N PRO A 676 -32.00 10.62 48.32
CA PRO A 676 -31.64 11.66 49.31
C PRO A 676 -30.21 11.64 49.90
N SER A 677 -29.34 10.78 49.39
CA SER A 677 -28.08 10.42 49.98
C SER A 677 -26.83 10.96 49.26
N GLY A 678 -26.91 11.45 48.03
CA GLY A 678 -25.81 12.18 47.40
C GLY A 678 -24.63 11.34 46.88
N GLY A 679 -24.29 11.57 45.61
CA GLY A 679 -23.00 11.23 44.99
C GLY A 679 -22.72 9.74 44.76
N LEU A 680 -22.60 9.35 43.47
CA LEU A 680 -22.10 8.03 43.03
C LEU A 680 -20.73 7.66 43.64
N GLU A 681 -19.91 8.64 44.02
CA GLU A 681 -18.58 8.43 44.60
C GLU A 681 -18.60 8.10 46.11
N SER A 682 -19.71 8.35 46.82
CA SER A 682 -19.86 7.98 48.24
C SER A 682 -20.74 6.76 48.47
N ALA A 683 -21.08 6.02 47.41
CA ALA A 683 -21.89 4.81 47.52
C ALA A 683 -21.32 3.84 48.59
N SER A 684 -19.99 3.79 48.79
CA SER A 684 -19.37 2.99 49.87
C SER A 684 -19.77 3.41 51.28
N ASP A 685 -20.02 4.69 51.54
CA ASP A 685 -20.32 5.23 52.88
C ASP A 685 -21.81 5.15 53.24
N LEU A 686 -22.69 5.15 52.23
CA LEU A 686 -24.13 5.13 52.41
C LEU A 686 -24.75 3.77 52.71
N PHE A 687 -23.99 2.71 52.51
CA PHE A 687 -24.44 1.37 52.88
C PHE A 687 -24.38 1.08 54.38
N ARG A 688 -24.00 2.05 55.22
CA ARG A 688 -23.96 1.90 56.68
C ARG A 688 -25.27 2.23 57.40
N ASP A 689 -26.23 2.90 56.76
CA ASP A 689 -27.45 3.35 57.44
C ASP A 689 -28.66 2.46 57.09
N ALA A 690 -28.87 1.40 57.90
CA ALA A 690 -29.90 0.37 57.70
C ALA A 690 -31.36 0.82 57.93
N ASN A 691 -31.62 2.12 58.08
CA ASN A 691 -32.91 2.66 58.54
C ASN A 691 -33.68 3.50 57.51
N VAL A 692 -33.26 3.53 56.23
CA VAL A 692 -34.03 4.24 55.20
C VAL A 692 -35.28 3.42 54.82
N SER A 693 -36.41 3.78 55.43
CA SER A 693 -37.69 3.07 55.33
C SER A 693 -38.34 3.17 53.92
N ASP A 694 -38.29 2.07 53.16
CA ASP A 694 -39.26 1.39 52.26
C ASP A 694 -40.39 2.15 51.50
N ARG A 695 -40.50 3.48 51.50
CA ARG A 695 -41.63 4.21 50.87
C ARG A 695 -41.30 5.12 49.69
N GLN A 696 -40.04 5.33 49.36
CA GLN A 696 -39.65 6.06 48.15
C GLN A 696 -39.04 5.06 47.17
N GLY A 697 -39.62 4.99 45.97
CA GLY A 697 -39.42 3.92 44.98
C GLY A 697 -37.96 3.50 44.86
N ARG A 698 -37.71 2.19 44.96
CA ARG A 698 -36.38 1.60 44.82
C ARG A 698 -35.87 1.90 43.41
N PHE A 699 -35.00 2.90 43.30
CA PHE A 699 -34.25 3.13 42.09
C PHE A 699 -33.33 1.91 41.85
N ASP A 700 -33.35 1.36 40.65
CA ASP A 700 -32.48 0.24 40.30
C ASP A 700 -31.03 0.73 40.20
N GLN A 701 -30.22 0.42 41.21
CA GLN A 701 -28.80 0.79 41.28
C GLN A 701 -27.97 0.15 40.15
N LEU A 702 -28.50 -0.86 39.44
CA LEU A 702 -27.86 -1.47 38.27
C LEU A 702 -28.14 -0.72 36.96
N SER A 703 -29.12 0.18 36.96
CA SER A 703 -29.50 0.90 35.75
C SER A 703 -28.34 1.71 35.14
N PRO A 704 -27.47 2.41 35.89
CA PRO A 704 -26.36 3.16 35.28
C PRO A 704 -25.37 2.26 34.53
N TYR A 705 -25.02 1.10 35.09
CA TYR A 705 -24.13 0.14 34.45
C TYR A 705 -24.76 -0.47 33.19
N THR A 706 -26.05 -0.80 33.25
CA THR A 706 -26.78 -1.40 32.13
C THR A 706 -26.91 -0.40 30.98
N VAL A 707 -27.26 0.85 31.28
CA VAL A 707 -27.38 1.89 30.26
C VAL A 707 -25.99 2.31 29.72
N ARG A 708 -24.93 2.26 30.54
CA ARG A 708 -23.56 2.47 30.05
C ARG A 708 -23.13 1.38 29.08
N MET A 709 -23.46 0.12 29.34
CA MET A 709 -23.23 -0.96 28.37
C MET A 709 -24.00 -0.70 27.07
N GLU A 710 -25.29 -0.34 27.14
CA GLU A 710 -26.07 0.01 25.95
C GLU A 710 -25.43 1.18 25.17
N PHE A 711 -24.90 2.18 25.88
CA PHE A 711 -24.22 3.32 25.28
C PHE A 711 -22.98 2.87 24.50
N LEU A 712 -22.11 2.08 25.11
CA LEU A 712 -20.91 1.54 24.46
C LEU A 712 -21.25 0.65 23.27
N THR A 713 -22.28 -0.21 23.38
CA THR A 713 -22.76 -1.01 22.25
C THR A 713 -23.30 -0.14 21.11
N SER A 714 -24.12 0.88 21.43
CA SER A 714 -24.62 1.81 20.40
C SER A 714 -23.49 2.62 19.74
N TYR A 715 -22.41 2.91 20.47
CA TYR A 715 -21.23 3.55 19.93
C TYR A 715 -20.44 2.61 19.00
N ALA A 716 -20.26 1.34 19.38
CA ALA A 716 -19.66 0.32 18.52
C ALA A 716 -20.45 0.13 17.21
N ASP A 717 -21.79 0.08 17.30
CA ASP A 717 -22.69 0.02 16.14
C ASP A 717 -22.50 1.24 15.23
N LYS A 718 -22.43 2.45 15.81
CA LYS A 718 -22.17 3.67 15.05
C LYS A 718 -20.83 3.60 14.31
N ARG A 719 -19.77 3.13 14.97
CA ARG A 719 -18.44 2.95 14.36
C ARG A 719 -18.45 1.92 13.24
N LYS A 720 -19.19 0.82 13.43
CA LYS A 720 -19.34 -0.20 12.39
C LYS A 720 -19.98 0.37 11.12
N VAL A 721 -21.01 1.19 11.27
CA VAL A 721 -21.65 1.80 10.10
C VAL A 721 -20.74 2.85 9.44
N GLU A 722 -19.92 3.60 10.19
CA GLU A 722 -18.89 4.48 9.61
C GLU A 722 -17.89 3.70 8.76
N MET A 723 -17.42 2.55 9.24
CA MET A 723 -16.59 1.63 8.48
C MET A 723 -17.32 1.11 7.24
N ASP A 724 -18.53 0.56 7.38
CA ASP A 724 -19.31 0.02 6.27
C ASP A 724 -19.54 1.07 5.17
N MET A 725 -19.72 2.33 5.55
CA MET A 725 -19.79 3.44 4.60
C MET A 725 -18.49 3.64 3.82
N GLY A 726 -17.34 3.58 4.49
CA GLY A 726 -16.02 3.60 3.86
C GLY A 726 -15.86 2.47 2.85
N LEU A 727 -16.12 1.23 3.28
CA LEU A 727 -16.07 0.03 2.43
C LEU A 727 -16.94 0.17 1.18
N ARG A 728 -18.20 0.59 1.36
CA ARG A 728 -19.17 0.71 0.26
C ARG A 728 -18.84 1.88 -0.68
N TYR A 729 -18.23 2.94 -0.17
CA TYR A 729 -17.77 4.05 -1.01
C TYR A 729 -16.59 3.64 -1.89
N VAL A 730 -15.60 2.96 -1.31
CA VAL A 730 -14.47 2.41 -2.06
C VAL A 730 -14.96 1.46 -3.15
N LYS A 731 -15.88 0.55 -2.79
CA LYS A 731 -16.51 -0.33 -3.77
C LYS A 731 -17.18 0.46 -4.89
N LEU A 732 -17.89 1.54 -4.57
CA LEU A 732 -18.51 2.41 -5.57
C LEU A 732 -17.48 3.03 -6.52
N LEU A 733 -16.32 3.48 -6.02
CA LEU A 733 -15.22 4.01 -6.85
C LEU A 733 -14.57 2.91 -7.71
N ARG A 734 -14.43 1.69 -7.16
CA ARG A 734 -13.92 0.52 -7.88
C ARG A 734 -14.81 0.17 -9.06
N GLU A 735 -16.13 0.09 -8.86
CA GLU A 735 -17.09 -0.23 -9.93
C GLU A 735 -17.26 0.91 -10.96
N GLN A 736 -16.76 2.12 -10.65
CA GLN A 736 -16.62 3.20 -11.63
C GLN A 736 -15.30 3.12 -12.42
N GLY A 737 -14.34 2.31 -11.95
CA GLY A 737 -13.00 2.22 -12.52
C GLY A 737 -12.10 3.41 -12.17
N ILE A 738 -12.36 4.11 -11.06
CA ILE A 738 -11.62 5.31 -10.63
C ILE A 738 -11.08 5.20 -9.21
N ALA A 739 -10.89 3.99 -8.66
CA ALA A 739 -10.40 3.81 -7.28
C ALA A 739 -9.05 4.51 -7.02
N ARG A 740 -8.23 4.74 -8.05
CA ARG A 740 -6.99 5.54 -7.94
C ARG A 740 -7.22 6.97 -7.44
N THR A 741 -8.40 7.53 -7.69
CA THR A 741 -8.79 8.85 -7.16
C THR A 741 -9.17 8.82 -5.68
N ALA A 742 -9.41 7.63 -5.09
CA ALA A 742 -9.83 7.47 -3.71
C ALA A 742 -8.85 8.10 -2.74
N ALA A 743 -7.53 7.95 -2.95
CA ALA A 743 -6.52 8.55 -2.08
C ALA A 743 -6.70 10.08 -1.99
N LYS A 744 -6.88 10.74 -3.14
CA LYS A 744 -7.11 12.20 -3.19
C LYS A 744 -8.48 12.58 -2.62
N GLU A 745 -9.54 11.93 -3.08
CA GLU A 745 -10.89 12.28 -2.65
C GLU A 745 -11.12 12.02 -1.15
N LEU A 746 -10.56 10.94 -0.61
CA LEU A 746 -10.62 10.64 0.81
C LEU A 746 -9.70 11.55 1.62
N ALA A 747 -8.51 11.91 1.12
CA ALA A 747 -7.67 12.92 1.75
C ALA A 747 -8.38 14.27 1.87
N ASP A 748 -9.04 14.72 0.80
CA ASP A 748 -9.82 15.97 0.79
C ASP A 748 -11.03 15.92 1.74
N ARG A 749 -11.50 14.72 2.10
CA ARG A 749 -12.65 14.46 2.98
C ARG A 749 -12.26 13.94 4.36
N ARG A 750 -10.96 13.77 4.62
CA ARG A 750 -10.43 13.48 5.95
C ARG A 750 -10.94 14.58 6.85
N VAL A 751 -11.54 14.25 7.99
CA VAL A 751 -11.79 15.24 9.03
C VAL A 751 -10.41 15.73 9.41
N PRO A 752 -10.02 16.97 9.04
CA PRO A 752 -8.69 17.42 9.35
C PRO A 752 -8.57 17.36 10.87
N VAL A 753 -7.46 16.80 11.37
CA VAL A 753 -7.17 16.73 12.81
C VAL A 753 -7.30 18.12 13.45
N ARG A 754 -7.18 19.19 12.65
CA ARG A 754 -7.57 20.56 12.99
C ARG A 754 -8.42 21.16 11.87
N ASP A 755 -9.71 21.35 12.10
CA ASP A 755 -10.54 22.20 11.24
C ASP A 755 -10.01 23.64 11.34
N ARG A 756 -9.15 24.06 10.39
CA ARG A 756 -8.56 25.41 10.37
C ARG A 756 -9.61 26.50 10.10
N SER A 757 -10.80 26.11 9.65
CA SER A 757 -11.95 27.00 9.47
C SER A 757 -12.87 27.06 10.69
N ARG A 758 -12.45 26.48 11.83
CA ARG A 758 -13.29 26.44 13.03
C ARG A 758 -13.57 27.84 13.57
N THR A 759 -14.82 28.03 13.97
CA THR A 759 -15.27 29.17 14.75
C THR A 759 -15.43 28.75 16.21
N SER A 760 -14.87 29.53 17.13
CA SER A 760 -14.97 29.35 18.57
C SER A 760 -15.80 30.49 19.17
N ILE A 761 -16.40 30.32 20.35
CA ILE A 761 -17.18 31.37 21.01
C ILE A 761 -17.00 31.37 22.53
N TRP A 762 -16.91 32.54 23.16
CA TRP A 762 -16.95 32.66 24.62
C TRP A 762 -18.40 32.62 25.11
N LEU A 763 -18.64 31.85 26.17
CA LEU A 763 -19.91 31.77 26.88
C LEU A 763 -19.67 32.14 28.35
N TRP A 764 -19.74 33.43 28.64
CA TRP A 764 -19.50 33.96 30.00
C TRP A 764 -20.64 33.68 30.99
N ASP A 765 -21.87 33.50 30.51
CA ASP A 765 -23.05 33.26 31.35
C ASP A 765 -23.60 31.83 31.12
N THR A 766 -22.75 30.83 31.37
CA THR A 766 -23.08 29.41 31.20
C THR A 766 -24.33 29.04 32.00
N LYS A 767 -24.42 29.49 33.26
CA LYS A 767 -25.57 29.20 34.14
C LYS A 767 -26.90 29.71 33.58
N ARG A 768 -26.93 30.88 32.92
CA ARG A 768 -28.14 31.39 32.27
C ARG A 768 -28.56 30.54 31.09
N VAL A 769 -27.63 30.13 30.21
CA VAL A 769 -27.95 29.23 29.08
C VAL A 769 -28.51 27.91 29.59
N LEU A 770 -27.99 27.40 30.71
CA LEU A 770 -28.49 26.18 31.35
C LEU A 770 -29.74 26.38 32.22
N SER A 771 -30.32 27.60 32.27
CA SER A 771 -31.43 27.88 33.18
C SER A 771 -32.73 27.22 32.74
N SER A 772 -32.99 27.13 31.43
CA SER A 772 -34.17 26.51 30.83
C SER A 772 -33.85 25.78 29.53
N ASP A 773 -34.65 24.78 29.15
CA ASP A 773 -34.46 24.03 27.89
C ASP A 773 -34.55 24.96 26.66
N GLY A 774 -35.41 25.97 26.70
CA GLY A 774 -35.56 26.94 25.61
C GLY A 774 -34.32 27.84 25.42
N ASP A 775 -33.59 28.15 26.50
CA ASP A 775 -32.32 28.90 26.40
C ASP A 775 -31.22 28.03 25.80
N ILE A 776 -31.18 26.75 26.16
CA ILE A 776 -30.28 25.76 25.54
C ILE A 776 -30.59 25.63 24.06
N ASP A 777 -31.86 25.45 23.67
CA ASP A 777 -32.26 25.34 22.26
C ASP A 777 -31.85 26.58 21.45
N THR A 778 -32.09 27.77 22.01
CA THR A 778 -31.69 29.04 21.38
C THR A 778 -30.16 29.14 21.22
N PHE A 779 -29.41 28.67 22.20
CA PHE A 779 -27.96 28.60 22.14
C PHE A 779 -27.51 27.62 21.05
N MET A 780 -28.05 26.40 21.02
CA MET A 780 -27.72 25.38 20.03
C MET A 780 -28.07 25.80 18.59
N GLU A 781 -29.19 26.51 18.39
CA GLU A 781 -29.54 27.11 17.09
C GLU A 781 -28.48 28.14 16.66
N SER A 782 -28.02 28.97 17.60
CA SER A 782 -26.98 29.96 17.35
C SER A 782 -25.65 29.31 16.95
N LEU A 783 -25.24 28.23 17.63
CA LEU A 783 -24.02 27.49 17.27
C LEU A 783 -24.08 26.98 15.82
N SER A 784 -25.21 26.42 15.41
CA SER A 784 -25.42 25.92 14.05
C SER A 784 -25.38 27.03 13.00
N VAL A 785 -26.11 28.14 13.23
CA VAL A 785 -26.18 29.30 12.32
C VAL A 785 -24.78 29.91 12.10
N TRP A 786 -23.99 30.02 13.17
CA TRP A 786 -22.65 30.62 13.13
C TRP A 786 -21.54 29.59 12.84
N LYS A 787 -21.91 28.33 12.60
CA LYS A 787 -20.99 27.20 12.36
C LYS A 787 -19.90 27.11 13.44
N VAL A 788 -20.27 27.38 14.69
CA VAL A 788 -19.39 27.27 15.83
C VAL A 788 -19.01 25.79 16.01
N LYS A 789 -17.72 25.53 16.23
CA LYS A 789 -17.13 24.21 16.48
C LYS A 789 -16.49 24.11 17.86
N ARG A 790 -16.41 25.21 18.59
CA ARG A 790 -15.92 25.22 19.97
C ARG A 790 -16.60 26.29 20.83
N VAL A 791 -16.92 25.94 22.06
CA VAL A 791 -17.49 26.82 23.07
C VAL A 791 -16.54 26.89 24.26
N TYR A 792 -16.15 28.09 24.67
CA TYR A 792 -15.43 28.37 25.91
C TYR A 792 -16.46 28.69 27.00
N ALA A 793 -16.93 27.67 27.70
CA ALA A 793 -17.95 27.79 28.75
C ALA A 793 -17.30 28.22 30.07
N TYR A 794 -17.72 29.35 30.63
CA TYR A 794 -17.22 29.83 31.92
C TYR A 794 -17.71 28.95 33.07
N LEU A 795 -16.78 28.38 33.85
CA LEU A 795 -17.08 27.37 34.89
C LEU A 795 -16.51 27.71 36.28
N HIS A 796 -15.83 28.84 36.46
CA HIS A 796 -15.20 29.14 37.75
C HIS A 796 -16.20 29.60 38.81
N SER A 797 -16.84 30.76 38.62
CA SER A 797 -17.89 31.26 39.53
C SER A 797 -19.08 30.30 39.59
N ASP A 798 -19.28 29.54 38.50
CA ASP A 798 -20.28 28.49 38.36
C ASP A 798 -19.75 27.12 38.79
N SER A 799 -18.84 27.05 39.77
CA SER A 799 -18.30 25.77 40.24
C SER A 799 -19.36 24.79 40.76
N GLU A 800 -20.58 25.27 41.06
CA GLU A 800 -21.76 24.43 41.27
C GLU A 800 -22.03 23.52 40.07
N LEU A 801 -21.83 23.96 38.83
CA LEU A 801 -21.98 23.13 37.61
C LEU A 801 -21.01 21.94 37.58
N LEU A 802 -19.92 21.97 38.36
CA LEU A 802 -18.95 20.88 38.43
C LEU A 802 -19.16 19.98 39.66
N VAL A 803 -19.79 20.50 40.72
CA VAL A 803 -19.87 19.86 42.04
C VAL A 803 -21.30 19.47 42.42
N ASP A 804 -22.27 20.35 42.18
CA ASP A 804 -23.68 20.06 42.46
C ASP A 804 -24.23 19.07 41.42
N ALA A 805 -24.86 18.01 41.92
CA ALA A 805 -25.34 16.90 41.12
C ALA A 805 -26.34 17.32 40.02
N ALA A 806 -27.30 18.18 40.34
CA ALA A 806 -28.33 18.60 39.38
C ALA A 806 -27.79 19.57 38.34
N ALA A 807 -26.94 20.51 38.79
CA ALA A 807 -26.25 21.47 37.94
C ALA A 807 -25.27 20.77 36.98
N ARG A 808 -24.55 19.76 37.48
CA ARG A 808 -23.64 18.89 36.71
C ARG A 808 -24.34 18.19 35.56
N GLU A 809 -25.53 17.66 35.78
CA GLU A 809 -26.29 16.97 34.73
C GLU A 809 -26.85 17.90 33.64
N LYS A 810 -27.08 19.18 33.96
CA LYS A 810 -27.39 20.20 32.95
C LYS A 810 -26.17 20.53 32.10
N LEU A 811 -24.98 20.63 32.70
CA LEU A 811 -23.74 20.77 31.95
C LEU A 811 -23.51 19.54 31.06
N THR A 812 -23.73 18.33 31.57
CA THR A 812 -23.67 17.09 30.78
C THR A 812 -24.62 17.12 29.57
N LEU A 813 -25.85 17.61 29.75
CA LEU A 813 -26.80 17.78 28.65
C LEU A 813 -26.22 18.71 27.56
N LEU A 814 -25.64 19.84 27.96
CA LEU A 814 -25.00 20.77 27.03
C LEU A 814 -23.83 20.12 26.28
N LEU A 815 -22.96 19.36 26.98
CA LEU A 815 -21.86 18.63 26.35
C LEU A 815 -22.38 17.64 25.30
N HIS A 816 -23.48 16.92 25.59
CA HIS A 816 -24.09 15.98 24.66
C HIS A 816 -24.67 16.66 23.43
N LEU A 817 -25.43 17.75 23.63
CA LEU A 817 -26.01 18.54 22.53
C LEU A 817 -24.93 19.17 21.65
N CYS A 818 -23.87 19.73 22.27
CA CYS A 818 -22.70 20.24 21.55
C CYS A 818 -22.02 19.13 20.73
N ARG A 819 -21.80 17.96 21.34
CA ARG A 819 -21.15 16.83 20.65
C ARG A 819 -21.94 16.34 19.43
N GLN A 820 -23.27 16.34 19.50
CA GLN A 820 -24.16 15.98 18.38
C GLN A 820 -23.99 16.92 17.17
N GLN A 821 -23.61 18.18 17.39
CA GLN A 821 -23.31 19.17 16.34
C GLN A 821 -21.81 19.28 15.99
N ASP A 822 -20.99 18.34 16.49
CA ASP A 822 -19.54 18.36 16.36
C ASP A 822 -18.91 19.64 16.95
N VAL A 823 -19.42 20.06 18.11
CA VAL A 823 -18.94 21.22 18.88
C VAL A 823 -18.23 20.75 20.14
N GLU A 824 -16.98 21.18 20.32
CA GLU A 824 -16.22 20.98 21.54
C GLU A 824 -16.63 21.98 22.62
N VAL A 825 -16.63 21.56 23.88
CA VAL A 825 -16.81 22.48 25.02
C VAL A 825 -15.54 22.48 25.85
N TRP A 826 -14.99 23.67 26.04
CA TRP A 826 -13.79 23.95 26.80
C TRP A 826 -14.17 24.72 28.05
N ALA A 827 -13.47 24.48 29.15
CA ALA A 827 -13.68 25.22 30.39
C ALA A 827 -12.93 26.56 30.34
N LEU A 828 -13.66 27.66 30.40
CA LEU A 828 -13.12 29.01 30.49
C LEU A 828 -12.93 29.40 31.97
N LEU A 829 -11.73 29.86 32.31
CA LEU A 829 -11.30 30.30 33.63
C LEU A 829 -10.56 31.64 33.48
N GLY A 830 -10.82 32.64 34.32
CA GLY A 830 -10.23 33.97 34.07
C GLY A 830 -10.39 35.00 35.18
N GLU A 831 -10.24 34.63 36.45
CA GLU A 831 -10.39 35.61 37.54
C GLU A 831 -9.18 36.55 37.63
N PRO A 832 -9.36 37.88 37.44
CA PRO A 832 -8.24 38.83 37.48
C PRO A 832 -7.52 38.86 38.83
N GLU A 833 -8.24 38.59 39.93
CA GLU A 833 -7.65 38.56 41.28
C GLU A 833 -6.60 37.47 41.46
N TRP A 834 -6.61 36.40 40.66
CA TRP A 834 -5.59 35.35 40.76
C TRP A 834 -4.21 35.89 40.43
N ILE A 835 -4.10 36.75 39.43
CA ILE A 835 -2.85 37.41 39.05
C ILE A 835 -2.42 38.38 40.16
N GLN A 836 -3.36 39.19 40.66
CA GLN A 836 -3.07 40.20 41.71
C GLN A 836 -2.56 39.57 43.01
N THR A 837 -3.21 38.49 43.44
CA THR A 837 -2.93 37.81 44.71
C THR A 837 -1.85 36.73 44.56
N GLY A 838 -1.54 36.30 43.35
CA GLY A 838 -0.70 35.14 43.09
C GLY A 838 -1.34 33.83 43.59
N ASN A 839 -2.68 33.76 43.61
CA ASN A 839 -3.42 32.62 44.16
C ASN A 839 -3.46 31.42 43.20
N ALA A 840 -2.29 30.85 42.95
CA ALA A 840 -2.09 29.60 42.21
C ALA A 840 -2.99 28.45 42.69
N GLN A 841 -3.30 28.42 43.99
CA GLN A 841 -4.10 27.36 44.58
C GLN A 841 -5.55 27.37 44.10
N ALA A 842 -6.15 28.55 43.88
CA ALA A 842 -7.52 28.67 43.37
C ALA A 842 -7.63 28.13 41.94
N LEU A 843 -6.72 28.53 41.05
CA LEU A 843 -6.66 28.01 39.68
C LEU A 843 -6.43 26.50 39.66
N ARG A 844 -5.45 26.00 40.42
CA ARG A 844 -5.19 24.56 40.56
C ARG A 844 -6.44 23.80 41.04
N THR A 845 -7.18 24.38 41.98
CA THR A 845 -8.43 23.78 42.47
C THR A 845 -9.51 23.75 41.38
N ALA A 846 -9.65 24.81 40.58
CA ALA A 846 -10.59 24.86 39.46
C ALA A 846 -10.27 23.81 38.37
N VAL A 847 -9.00 23.73 37.95
CA VAL A 847 -8.55 22.73 36.97
C VAL A 847 -8.73 21.31 37.49
N ASN A 848 -8.40 21.06 38.76
CA ASN A 848 -8.63 19.76 39.39
C ASN A 848 -10.12 19.38 39.40
N ARG A 849 -11.04 20.33 39.62
CA ARG A 849 -12.49 20.05 39.55
C ARG A 849 -12.93 19.66 38.13
N ILE A 850 -12.38 20.30 37.10
CA ILE A 850 -12.64 19.93 35.70
C ILE A 850 -12.13 18.52 35.42
N ARG A 851 -10.93 18.18 35.89
CA ARG A 851 -10.36 16.84 35.73
C ARG A 851 -11.20 15.77 36.46
N LEU A 852 -11.62 16.04 37.69
CA LEU A 852 -12.52 15.16 38.45
C LEU A 852 -13.90 15.03 37.78
N PHE A 853 -14.43 16.13 37.23
CA PHE A 853 -15.65 16.10 36.43
C PHE A 853 -15.48 15.14 35.25
N ASN A 854 -14.42 15.29 34.44
CA ASN A 854 -14.12 14.43 33.29
C ASN A 854 -13.86 12.97 33.67
N ALA A 855 -13.20 12.71 34.81
CA ALA A 855 -12.94 11.36 35.32
C ALA A 855 -14.24 10.59 35.64
N GLY A 856 -15.35 11.29 35.87
CA GLY A 856 -16.67 10.68 36.09
C GLY A 856 -17.36 10.17 34.82
N PHE A 857 -16.79 10.38 33.63
CA PHE A 857 -17.35 9.97 32.34
C PHE A 857 -16.57 8.80 31.73
N GLY A 858 -17.23 7.92 30.97
CA GLY A 858 -16.58 6.93 30.13
C GLY A 858 -15.75 7.56 29.00
N SER A 859 -14.87 6.77 28.37
CA SER A 859 -13.92 7.28 27.35
C SER A 859 -14.61 7.77 26.08
N TYR A 860 -15.81 7.26 25.82
CA TYR A 860 -16.62 7.61 24.65
C TYR A 860 -17.73 8.62 24.94
N GLU A 861 -17.86 9.07 26.18
CA GLU A 861 -18.84 10.08 26.56
C GLU A 861 -18.31 11.50 26.31
N PRO A 862 -19.20 12.47 26.03
CA PRO A 862 -18.81 13.88 25.93
C PRO A 862 -18.16 14.37 27.22
N ARG A 863 -17.00 15.02 27.10
CA ARG A 863 -16.20 15.57 28.20
C ARG A 863 -15.84 17.03 27.89
N ILE A 864 -15.32 17.75 28.89
CA ILE A 864 -14.67 19.03 28.67
C ILE A 864 -13.37 18.76 27.90
N ALA A 865 -13.23 19.34 26.71
CA ALA A 865 -12.16 19.03 25.77
C ALA A 865 -10.83 19.74 26.06
N GLY A 866 -10.84 20.78 26.90
CA GLY A 866 -9.65 21.53 27.28
C GLY A 866 -9.96 22.67 28.25
N VAL A 867 -8.92 23.37 28.66
CA VAL A 867 -9.00 24.53 29.55
C VAL A 867 -8.57 25.77 28.78
N LYS A 868 -9.34 26.84 28.89
CA LYS A 868 -9.06 28.15 28.31
C LYS A 868 -8.87 29.16 29.44
N LEU A 869 -7.70 29.77 29.50
CA LEU A 869 -7.33 30.76 30.51
C LEU A 869 -7.47 32.16 29.92
N ASP A 870 -8.47 32.90 30.38
CA ASP A 870 -8.60 34.33 30.10
C ASP A 870 -7.94 35.15 31.23
N LEU A 871 -6.61 35.15 31.23
CA LEU A 871 -5.80 35.82 32.24
C LEU A 871 -5.04 36.97 31.59
N GLU A 872 -5.57 38.17 31.74
CA GLU A 872 -5.05 39.38 31.10
C GLU A 872 -4.27 40.27 32.08
N PRO A 873 -2.96 40.05 32.29
CA PRO A 873 -2.21 40.88 33.24
C PRO A 873 -2.17 42.36 32.82
N HIS A 874 -2.28 42.62 31.52
CA HIS A 874 -2.30 43.97 30.93
C HIS A 874 -3.57 44.77 31.20
N SER A 875 -4.67 44.13 31.58
CA SER A 875 -5.94 44.82 31.93
C SER A 875 -5.96 45.27 33.40
N LEU A 876 -4.98 44.86 34.21
CA LEU A 876 -4.86 45.26 35.62
C LEU A 876 -4.49 46.74 35.77
N SER A 877 -5.12 47.40 36.74
CA SER A 877 -4.75 48.76 37.11
C SER A 877 -3.27 48.80 37.56
N ASN A 878 -2.54 49.81 37.09
CA ASN A 878 -1.10 50.02 37.26
C ASN A 878 -0.14 49.21 36.37
N TRP A 879 -0.64 48.38 35.44
CA TRP A 879 0.23 47.65 34.50
C TRP A 879 1.16 48.58 33.70
N ASP A 880 0.60 49.66 33.13
CA ASP A 880 1.35 50.60 32.30
C ASP A 880 2.15 51.63 33.12
N SER A 881 1.73 51.94 34.35
CA SER A 881 2.30 53.03 35.15
C SER A 881 3.39 52.61 36.15
N ASP A 882 3.51 51.32 36.48
CA ASP A 882 4.49 50.82 37.45
C ASP A 882 5.20 49.55 36.93
N ALA A 883 6.49 49.71 36.59
CA ALA A 883 7.32 48.62 36.08
C ALA A 883 7.57 47.51 37.11
N SER A 884 7.65 47.85 38.41
CA SER A 884 7.80 46.84 39.47
C SER A 884 6.51 46.04 39.65
N TYR A 885 5.35 46.71 39.54
CA TYR A 885 4.05 46.05 39.55
C TYR A 885 3.90 45.13 38.34
N ARG A 886 4.23 45.61 37.13
CA ARG A 886 4.24 44.80 35.90
C ARG A 886 5.09 43.55 36.06
N SER A 887 6.34 43.69 36.51
CA SER A 887 7.24 42.56 36.73
C SER A 887 6.64 41.53 37.70
N LYS A 888 6.06 41.98 38.82
CA LYS A 888 5.37 41.10 39.78
C LYS A 888 4.17 40.39 39.16
N MET A 889 3.32 41.10 38.43
CA MET A 889 2.15 40.52 37.77
C MET A 889 2.54 39.53 36.67
N THR A 890 3.60 39.81 35.91
CA THR A 890 4.20 38.88 34.96
C THR A 890 4.67 37.60 35.63
N THR A 891 5.40 37.70 36.74
CA THR A 891 5.83 36.51 37.51
C THR A 891 4.62 35.70 37.99
N ASN A 892 3.59 36.36 38.51
CA ASN A 892 2.37 35.70 38.95
C ASN A 892 1.62 35.03 37.79
N PHE A 893 1.52 35.71 36.65
CA PHE A 893 0.89 35.18 35.43
C PHE A 893 1.59 33.91 34.93
N LEU A 894 2.92 33.95 34.77
CA LEU A 894 3.69 32.78 34.34
C LEU A 894 3.56 31.61 35.33
N ALA A 895 3.58 31.90 36.63
CA ALA A 895 3.34 30.88 37.66
C ALA A 895 1.93 30.28 37.54
N LEU A 896 0.89 31.08 37.22
CA LEU A 896 -0.46 30.55 37.01
C LEU A 896 -0.54 29.61 35.81
N LEU A 897 0.14 29.93 34.70
CA LEU A 897 0.22 29.04 33.54
C LEU A 897 0.87 27.70 33.89
N ASP A 898 1.99 27.72 34.62
CA ASP A 898 2.65 26.50 35.10
C ASP A 898 1.70 25.64 35.96
N GLN A 899 0.88 26.29 36.80
CA GLN A 899 -0.06 25.59 37.68
C GLN A 899 -1.28 25.03 36.93
N ALA A 900 -1.73 25.72 35.89
CA ALA A 900 -2.78 25.21 35.02
C ALA A 900 -2.32 23.97 34.26
N GLN A 901 -1.14 24.02 33.62
CA GLN A 901 -0.52 22.87 32.95
C GLN A 901 -0.36 21.68 33.90
N GLN A 902 0.23 21.91 35.07
CA GLN A 902 0.38 20.85 36.08
C GLN A 902 -0.95 20.28 36.59
N GLY A 903 -1.99 21.12 36.70
CA GLY A 903 -3.32 20.68 37.13
C GLY A 903 -4.05 19.89 36.05
N ALA A 904 -3.87 20.28 34.79
CA ALA A 904 -4.51 19.69 33.63
C ALA A 904 -3.90 18.31 33.32
N GLY A 905 -2.57 18.18 33.40
CA GLY A 905 -1.84 16.98 32.99
C GLY A 905 -1.90 16.76 31.48
N ASP A 906 -1.52 15.56 31.02
CA ASP A 906 -1.41 15.27 29.59
C ASP A 906 -2.78 15.12 28.88
N ASP A 907 -3.86 14.94 29.65
CA ASP A 907 -5.20 14.67 29.12
C ASP A 907 -6.00 15.92 28.74
N LEU A 908 -5.58 17.12 29.16
CA LEU A 908 -6.34 18.35 29.02
C LEU A 908 -5.46 19.49 28.46
N PRO A 909 -5.59 19.84 27.17
CA PRO A 909 -4.83 20.95 26.61
C PRO A 909 -5.22 22.27 27.29
N VAL A 910 -4.21 23.09 27.60
CA VAL A 910 -4.36 24.41 28.20
C VAL A 910 -4.07 25.49 27.18
N TRP A 911 -5.08 26.30 26.88
CA TRP A 911 -4.98 27.46 26.00
C TRP A 911 -5.05 28.74 26.82
N ALA A 912 -4.42 29.82 26.35
CA ALA A 912 -4.50 31.14 26.99
C ALA A 912 -4.98 32.22 26.02
N ASP A 913 -5.68 33.23 26.54
CA ASP A 913 -5.99 34.47 25.82
C ASP A 913 -4.81 35.43 25.93
N LEU A 914 -4.30 35.87 24.78
CA LEU A 914 -3.11 36.70 24.68
C LEU A 914 -3.44 38.03 24.02
N SER A 915 -2.99 39.12 24.64
CA SER A 915 -3.07 40.46 24.05
C SER A 915 -2.11 40.58 22.86
N VAL A 916 -2.51 41.31 21.82
CA VAL A 916 -1.61 41.69 20.72
C VAL A 916 -0.37 42.45 21.20
N LYS A 917 -0.42 43.08 22.39
CA LYS A 917 0.75 43.74 23.00
C LYS A 917 1.90 42.78 23.30
N LEU A 918 1.61 41.50 23.61
CA LEU A 918 2.64 40.48 23.85
C LEU A 918 3.41 40.10 22.59
N PHE A 919 2.85 40.38 21.41
CA PHE A 919 3.48 40.13 20.12
C PHE A 919 4.28 41.34 19.61
N SER A 920 4.52 42.33 20.48
CA SER A 920 5.40 43.45 20.19
C SER A 920 6.87 43.02 20.37
N PRO A 921 7.82 43.61 19.62
CA PRO A 921 9.24 43.30 19.76
C PRO A 921 9.77 43.44 21.20
N GLU A 922 9.21 44.38 21.96
CA GLU A 922 9.60 44.67 23.34
C GLU A 922 9.22 43.55 24.34
N GLU A 923 8.25 42.70 24.01
CA GLU A 923 7.72 41.65 24.89
C GLU A 923 8.15 40.24 24.48
N THR A 924 9.12 40.11 23.55
CA THR A 924 9.58 38.82 22.99
C THR A 924 9.95 37.78 24.06
N ASP A 925 10.64 38.21 25.13
CA ASP A 925 11.04 37.32 26.23
C ASP A 925 9.84 36.81 27.03
N LEU A 926 8.83 37.66 27.25
CA LEU A 926 7.61 37.27 27.94
C LEU A 926 6.77 36.36 27.05
N LEU A 927 6.63 36.71 25.77
CA LEU A 927 5.93 35.87 24.79
C LEU A 927 6.53 34.46 24.73
N GLY A 928 7.85 34.34 24.59
CA GLY A 928 8.53 33.03 24.57
C GLY A 928 8.29 32.22 25.85
N GLN A 929 8.31 32.86 27.02
CA GLN A 929 7.99 32.20 28.29
C GLN A 929 6.51 31.80 28.40
N THR A 930 5.60 32.59 27.87
CA THR A 930 4.17 32.28 27.87
C THR A 930 3.86 31.12 26.93
N LEU A 931 4.37 31.15 25.70
CA LEU A 931 4.13 30.13 24.68
C LEU A 931 4.72 28.77 25.08
N SER A 932 5.84 28.73 25.82
CA SER A 932 6.42 27.48 26.30
C SER A 932 5.62 26.80 27.44
N ARG A 933 4.52 27.41 27.89
CA ARG A 933 3.71 26.95 29.04
C ARG A 933 2.25 26.67 28.66
N ILE A 934 1.91 26.69 27.38
CA ILE A 934 0.55 26.48 26.89
C ILE A 934 0.58 25.62 25.61
N ASP A 935 -0.52 24.93 25.33
CA ASP A 935 -0.68 24.08 24.14
C ASP A 935 -1.26 24.85 22.96
N GLY A 936 -1.82 26.03 23.23
CA GLY A 936 -2.49 26.87 22.24
C GLY A 936 -2.74 28.28 22.76
N ALA A 937 -3.00 29.20 21.83
CA ALA A 937 -3.32 30.58 22.15
C ALA A 937 -4.56 31.06 21.39
N THR A 938 -5.29 32.00 21.97
CA THR A 938 -6.21 32.85 21.20
C THR A 938 -5.75 34.28 21.37
N VAL A 939 -5.51 34.95 20.24
CA VAL A 939 -4.91 36.28 20.23
C VAL A 939 -6.01 37.29 20.05
N MET A 940 -6.22 38.14 21.05
CA MET A 940 -7.31 39.09 21.09
C MET A 940 -7.02 40.30 20.21
N THR A 941 -7.31 40.13 18.92
CA THR A 941 -7.20 41.17 17.89
C THR A 941 -8.39 42.12 17.92
N TYR A 942 -8.65 42.71 19.08
CA TYR A 942 -9.79 43.57 19.31
C TYR A 942 -9.57 44.94 18.65
N PHE A 943 -10.02 45.04 17.41
CA PHE A 943 -9.97 46.24 16.59
C PHE A 943 -11.26 46.38 15.77
N ASP A 944 -11.65 47.61 15.47
CA ASP A 944 -12.81 47.96 14.65
C ASP A 944 -12.54 47.98 13.13
N THR A 945 -11.28 47.74 12.72
CA THR A 945 -10.87 47.73 11.31
C THR A 945 -10.26 46.39 10.88
N GLU A 946 -10.70 45.92 9.72
CA GLU A 946 -10.24 44.69 9.08
C GLU A 946 -8.71 44.63 8.90
N ASN A 947 -8.10 45.74 8.44
CA ASN A 947 -6.65 45.78 8.20
C ASN A 947 -5.84 45.63 9.50
N ALA A 948 -6.33 46.17 10.62
CA ALA A 948 -5.65 46.02 11.90
C ALA A 948 -5.73 44.58 12.40
N ILE A 949 -6.91 43.95 12.28
CA ILE A 949 -7.10 42.55 12.66
C ILE A 949 -6.18 41.64 11.83
N LEU A 950 -6.22 41.75 10.49
CA LEU A 950 -5.40 40.92 9.59
C LEU A 950 -3.90 41.07 9.88
N LYS A 951 -3.43 42.30 10.09
CA LYS A 951 -2.03 42.58 10.41
C LYS A 951 -1.59 41.85 11.68
N TRP A 952 -2.34 41.99 12.77
CA TRP A 952 -1.97 41.41 14.05
C TRP A 952 -2.19 39.90 14.09
N ALA A 953 -3.20 39.39 13.38
CA ALA A 953 -3.41 37.97 13.19
C ALA A 953 -2.19 37.32 12.52
N GLN A 954 -1.67 37.91 11.45
CA GLN A 954 -0.49 37.41 10.75
C GLN A 954 0.73 37.37 11.69
N ILE A 955 1.03 38.49 12.34
CA ILE A 955 2.17 38.59 13.27
C ILE A 955 2.06 37.52 14.35
N ALA A 956 0.87 37.32 14.90
CA ALA A 956 0.69 36.41 16.01
C ALA A 956 0.80 34.94 15.59
N VAL A 957 0.19 34.56 14.47
CA VAL A 957 0.29 33.21 13.89
C VAL A 957 1.73 32.87 13.52
N ASP A 958 2.47 33.80 12.93
CA ASP A 958 3.87 33.59 12.54
C ASP A 958 4.81 33.50 13.74
N SER A 959 4.53 34.27 14.80
CA SER A 959 5.42 34.36 15.97
C SER A 959 5.12 33.30 17.04
N ALA A 960 3.90 32.74 17.08
CA ALA A 960 3.50 31.83 18.15
C ALA A 960 4.16 30.45 18.05
N GLY A 961 4.33 29.90 16.83
CA GLY A 961 4.88 28.55 16.65
C GLY A 961 4.03 27.42 17.23
N LEU A 962 2.77 27.69 17.59
CA LEU A 962 1.82 26.75 18.19
C LEU A 962 0.38 27.04 17.71
N PRO A 963 -0.61 26.14 17.92
CA PRO A 963 -2.00 26.37 17.55
C PRO A 963 -2.56 27.71 18.04
N THR A 964 -2.90 28.59 17.10
CA THR A 964 -3.30 29.97 17.39
C THR A 964 -4.65 30.32 16.75
N GLU A 965 -5.63 30.70 17.57
CA GLU A 965 -6.89 31.28 17.13
C GLU A 965 -6.84 32.81 17.15
N ILE A 966 -7.66 33.44 16.32
CA ILE A 966 -7.78 34.90 16.25
C ILE A 966 -9.08 35.34 16.91
N GLY A 967 -8.97 36.02 18.05
CA GLY A 967 -10.09 36.54 18.82
C GLY A 967 -10.61 37.86 18.24
N VAL A 968 -11.93 37.95 18.06
CA VAL A 968 -12.62 39.12 17.54
C VAL A 968 -13.78 39.48 18.46
N GLU A 969 -13.89 40.76 18.81
CA GLU A 969 -14.88 41.28 19.75
C GLU A 969 -16.17 41.72 19.04
N LEU A 970 -17.30 41.28 19.60
CA LEU A 970 -18.68 41.42 19.13
C LEU A 970 -19.59 41.98 20.21
N SER A 971 -19.13 42.11 21.46
CA SER A 971 -19.91 42.65 22.57
C SER A 971 -20.11 44.16 22.43
N ASP A 972 -21.32 44.62 22.69
CA ASP A 972 -21.66 46.03 22.82
C ASP A 972 -21.14 46.66 24.13
N LYS A 973 -20.54 45.85 25.01
CA LYS A 973 -19.88 46.30 26.24
C LYS A 973 -18.46 46.79 26.00
N ALA A 974 -17.80 46.33 24.94
CA ALA A 974 -16.44 46.75 24.59
C ALA A 974 -16.43 48.17 23.97
N PRO A 975 -15.31 48.91 24.04
CA PRO A 975 -15.17 50.19 23.33
C PRO A 975 -15.43 50.04 21.83
N ALA A 976 -15.97 51.08 21.20
CA ALA A 976 -16.29 51.05 19.77
C ALA A 976 -15.07 50.78 18.87
N SER A 977 -13.87 51.20 19.30
CA SER A 977 -12.60 50.96 18.60
C SER A 977 -12.14 49.51 18.61
N ASP A 978 -12.71 48.69 19.48
CA ASP A 978 -12.19 47.36 19.80
C ASP A 978 -13.11 46.26 19.27
N ARG A 979 -14.30 46.62 18.76
CA ARG A 979 -15.38 45.70 18.41
C ARG A 979 -15.85 45.87 16.97
N ILE A 980 -16.43 44.81 16.42
CA ILE A 980 -17.06 44.80 15.09
C ILE A 980 -18.58 44.60 15.13
N THR A 981 -19.22 44.80 16.29
CA THR A 981 -20.67 44.64 16.47
C THR A 981 -21.50 45.48 15.50
N GLU A 982 -20.97 46.65 15.10
CA GLU A 982 -21.63 47.58 14.17
C GLU A 982 -21.54 47.12 12.70
N TRP A 983 -20.76 46.07 12.41
CA TRP A 983 -20.67 45.53 11.07
C TRP A 983 -21.92 44.71 10.72
N THR A 984 -22.42 44.91 9.50
CA THR A 984 -23.53 44.11 8.98
C THR A 984 -23.18 42.62 8.98
N PRO A 985 -24.17 41.71 9.12
CA PRO A 985 -23.91 40.27 9.07
C PRO A 985 -23.16 39.84 7.80
N SER A 986 -23.48 40.42 6.64
CA SER A 986 -22.77 40.16 5.38
C SER A 986 -21.31 40.60 5.43
N ARG A 987 -21.01 41.76 6.04
CA ARG A 987 -19.63 42.23 6.21
C ARG A 987 -18.83 41.32 7.15
N ARG A 988 -19.44 40.89 8.27
CA ARG A 988 -18.81 39.95 9.21
C ARG A 988 -18.52 38.61 8.55
N SER A 989 -19.47 38.06 7.79
CA SER A 989 -19.27 36.81 7.06
C SER A 989 -18.18 36.94 5.99
N ALA A 990 -18.15 38.03 5.22
CA ALA A 990 -17.11 38.25 4.23
C ALA A 990 -15.71 38.40 4.86
N PHE A 991 -15.63 39.10 5.99
CA PHE A 991 -14.40 39.22 6.77
C PHE A 991 -13.94 37.87 7.33
N HIS A 992 -14.84 37.07 7.88
CA HIS A 992 -14.54 35.74 8.40
C HIS A 992 -13.91 34.84 7.33
N THR A 993 -14.51 34.80 6.14
CA THR A 993 -13.95 34.07 4.98
C THR A 993 -12.56 34.59 4.61
N LYS A 994 -12.40 35.92 4.49
CA LYS A 994 -11.13 36.52 4.13
C LYS A 994 -10.02 36.25 5.15
N LEU A 995 -10.32 36.30 6.45
CA LEU A 995 -9.36 36.02 7.51
C LEU A 995 -8.89 34.56 7.43
N ILE A 996 -9.81 33.60 7.23
CA ILE A 996 -9.46 32.18 7.03
C ILE A 996 -8.59 32.00 5.79
N GLU A 997 -8.98 32.55 4.63
CA GLU A 997 -8.21 32.46 3.39
C GLU A 997 -6.81 33.08 3.51
N SER A 998 -6.67 34.17 4.27
CA SER A 998 -5.37 34.81 4.46
C SER A 998 -4.41 34.02 5.37
N MET A 999 -4.95 33.12 6.21
CA MET A 999 -4.17 32.40 7.23
C MET A 999 -4.10 30.89 6.98
N SER A 1000 -4.85 30.35 6.01
CA SER A 1000 -5.02 28.91 5.78
C SER A 1000 -3.72 28.17 5.50
N ASP A 1001 -2.74 28.86 4.91
CA ASP A 1001 -1.43 28.33 4.56
C ASP A 1001 -0.54 28.11 5.79
N SER A 1002 -0.81 28.83 6.89
CA SER A 1002 -0.06 28.63 8.13
C SER A 1002 -0.46 27.33 8.83
N PRO A 1003 0.51 26.47 9.22
CA PRO A 1003 0.21 25.27 10.00
C PRO A 1003 -0.24 25.58 11.44
N PHE A 1004 0.01 26.80 11.92
CA PHE A 1004 -0.30 27.23 13.28
C PHE A 1004 -1.68 27.86 13.40
N PHE A 1005 -2.25 28.39 12.31
CA PHE A 1005 -3.59 28.96 12.33
C PHE A 1005 -4.63 27.89 12.68
N SER A 1006 -5.43 28.19 13.72
CA SER A 1006 -6.39 27.27 14.31
C SER A 1006 -7.82 27.83 14.32
N GLY A 1007 -8.12 28.87 13.54
CA GLY A 1007 -9.48 29.39 13.40
C GLY A 1007 -9.71 30.74 14.07
N ILE A 1008 -10.98 31.09 14.22
CA ILE A 1008 -11.43 32.41 14.69
C ILE A 1008 -12.29 32.22 15.93
N ALA A 1009 -12.09 33.05 16.95
CA ALA A 1009 -12.89 33.03 18.16
C ALA A 1009 -13.71 34.32 18.28
N LEU A 1010 -15.01 34.19 18.56
CA LEU A 1010 -15.97 35.27 18.66
C LEU A 1010 -16.27 35.60 20.13
N HIS A 1011 -15.76 36.72 20.61
CA HIS A 1011 -16.01 37.23 21.96
C HIS A 1011 -17.17 38.22 21.90
N ASP A 1012 -18.28 38.18 22.63
CA ASP A 1012 -18.91 37.15 23.47
C ASP A 1012 -20.24 36.72 22.82
N TYR A 1013 -20.79 35.54 23.18
CA TYR A 1013 -22.11 35.06 22.75
C TYR A 1013 -23.24 36.08 22.88
N THR A 1014 -23.18 36.98 23.86
CA THR A 1014 -24.16 38.08 23.99
C THR A 1014 -24.24 38.97 22.75
N GLY A 1015 -23.13 39.15 22.01
CA GLY A 1015 -23.09 39.89 20.75
C GLY A 1015 -23.81 39.20 19.58
N LEU A 1016 -24.10 37.90 19.68
CA LEU A 1016 -24.85 37.14 18.68
C LEU A 1016 -26.37 37.11 18.98
N SER A 1017 -26.74 37.10 20.26
CA SER A 1017 -28.15 36.99 20.69
C SER A 1017 -28.94 38.31 20.60
N GLY A 1018 -28.26 39.46 20.54
CA GLY A 1018 -28.90 40.78 20.51
C GLY A 1018 -29.67 41.14 19.23
N SER A 1019 -29.46 40.43 18.11
CA SER A 1019 -30.04 40.82 16.81
C SER A 1019 -31.46 40.30 16.53
N SER A 1020 -32.01 39.38 17.33
CA SER A 1020 -33.30 38.73 17.02
C SER A 1020 -34.51 39.27 17.79
N ASN A 1021 -34.31 39.99 18.90
CA ASN A 1021 -35.41 40.49 19.74
C ASN A 1021 -35.91 41.90 19.39
N GLY A 1022 -35.26 42.60 18.44
CA GLY A 1022 -35.62 43.96 18.04
C GLY A 1022 -36.83 44.09 17.10
N ASP A 1023 -37.14 43.05 16.32
CA ASP A 1023 -38.15 43.11 15.24
C ASP A 1023 -39.41 42.24 15.47
N ARG A 1024 -39.60 41.68 16.68
CA ARG A 1024 -40.79 40.88 17.05
C ARG A 1024 -41.72 41.58 18.07
N ARG A 1025 -41.69 42.91 18.16
CA ARG A 1025 -42.67 43.70 18.93
C ARG A 1025 -43.54 44.58 18.06
#